data_AF-A0A2H1WMA6-F1
#
_entry.id   AF-A0A2H1WMA6-F1
#
_cell.length_a   1.000
_cell.length_b   1.000
_cell.length_c   1.000
_cell.angle_alpha   90.00
_cell.angle_beta   90.00
_cell.angle_gamma   90.00
#
_symmetry.space_group_name_H-M   'P 1'
#
loop_
_entity.id
_entity.type
_entity.pdbx_description
1 polymer ?
#
loop_
_entity_poly.entity_id
_entity_poly.type
_entity_poly.pdbx_seq_one_letter_code
_entity_poly.pdbx_strand_id
1 'polypeptide(L)'
;MTLLLKSVWRNVLKGGSLGKSLRNRTLSSSIASAEVTRGGVQDDVMSSIITAPTAAEVLAAVDKNMPAMTHKHMLQALRSLFQLQRSGNLATEPEKLVTNPVFGDLCQNFKKHARALDVNEAIEATKVLSFLKVPADSIVVQTMLQIIRCYINMINVRQIMFLDYLLTKFEGSNHLVDALKLALPLAFQIHLPLEMDSKDLTMLKDMLAFSCTHDLPDRYIDEIVTALLLHDQAIDAQVAKSLIWSLCQVNCTEELFPTRAQLLHICYDILTQSIPHLRYEEILATAARIKGRILEKHPEYYHEQLMDAIASYMVENKVCFEKGLLVSRIMSRIAHTHLGLIDYLCQLAASNPTTLSSARPNILFGFINCLSNNNFTPEASQWEELKRQISQNPAFDARNTALPWSKICVELASLGYYNDKILQRVFSKENISEFAKKESNVLDYLQLLTLYEAVRSFHDEGYTLPQDLHDKLKSVWPVHAKTDLLEEHLAAGLGGLGYVGKNVVLPNGFIADCLICLKGGYPVELQVAAGDLKVPVEYLNIPKDCVPVCVLNFHPGCFSMNSNRLRGTFRLVLDILETQGYAAVAVNVSEWLSAPAHERTPYLLREVGYKCGEIGMKLRNFRLCSIQMQRSRELLRSREGWCVLLVASMCMVCEGRYGYVVWNGSKVTVKTSDYFADIPDVYVARATYSNEINTTGWAFLELHTSRDFSDEKQAYAAGYLEGFLTRDLIWMHWQNMLKGYCYNKTDVCGLIEEFVDKNEEYMAAMVDSNANNSYWYQMKLYYIQLEGLAVGYNAATRDPYQWLTTRDIIWINMLGDLDELAFALSLPKSNPEGRLFPDEHCTGLVKLLPDRSNLYVSHVTWNSYQSMLRFHKMYVMYLHVLPGGKKIIPGYKMSLTSYPAFVQSTDDFYIISSGLTAGETTIGNSNRSLFEHVKPVGQIMEYARAMVANRLARTGKQWVDIFSRHNSGTYNNQWFIVDYKKFKPRTTHCPGFIKEGLLWVVEQLPGIVESADMTEELTRTTYFPSYNIPYFPRIFNLSGGNVRIATYGDWFGYYTNPRAKILKEKQADIFNLRDMFNTMRYNDFKHDPLSRCDNCDPPYSACNAIAARNDLNPANGTFPFRALGHRSHGATDAKITSAYLRGSYRFLAIASPTHNISRGIPPFRWSHFDMGPHLSHVGHPDEWMFPPILHDWEWE
;
A
#
# COMPACT_ATOMS: atom_id res chain seq x y z
N MET A 1 21.79 30.08 -18.71
CA MET A 1 20.33 29.84 -18.78
C MET A 1 19.68 29.60 -17.41
N THR A 2 20.31 28.85 -16.50
CA THR A 2 19.75 28.53 -15.15
C THR A 2 19.59 29.74 -14.22
N LEU A 3 20.41 30.79 -14.37
CA LEU A 3 20.25 32.06 -13.64
C LEU A 3 19.23 33.03 -14.30
N LEU A 4 19.05 32.95 -15.63
CA LEU A 4 17.99 33.68 -16.34
C LEU A 4 16.61 33.05 -16.07
N LEU A 5 16.55 31.72 -15.92
CA LEU A 5 15.34 31.00 -15.49
C LEU A 5 14.97 31.29 -14.03
N LYS A 6 15.95 31.51 -13.13
CA LYS A 6 15.68 31.95 -11.75
C LYS A 6 15.07 33.36 -11.66
N SER A 7 15.35 34.28 -12.58
CA SER A 7 14.75 35.63 -12.59
C SER A 7 13.40 35.67 -13.34
N VAL A 8 13.26 34.89 -14.41
CA VAL A 8 12.00 34.79 -15.16
C VAL A 8 10.92 34.08 -14.34
N TRP A 9 11.25 33.05 -13.56
CA TRP A 9 10.26 32.33 -12.73
C TRP A 9 9.86 33.05 -11.44
N ARG A 10 10.71 33.93 -10.88
CA ARG A 10 10.28 34.85 -9.80
C ARG A 10 9.25 35.87 -10.28
N ASN A 11 9.31 36.26 -11.55
CA ASN A 11 8.35 37.20 -12.14
C ASN A 11 7.05 36.52 -12.60
N VAL A 12 7.09 35.23 -12.97
CA VAL A 12 5.87 34.46 -13.31
C VAL A 12 5.05 34.08 -12.06
N LEU A 13 5.67 33.89 -10.90
CA LEU A 13 4.93 33.75 -9.62
C LEU A 13 4.36 35.07 -9.08
N LYS A 14 4.86 36.22 -9.54
CA LYS A 14 4.36 37.56 -9.16
C LYS A 14 3.41 38.19 -10.21
N GLY A 15 3.38 37.69 -11.44
CA GLY A 15 2.62 38.25 -12.55
C GLY A 15 1.57 37.29 -13.10
N GLY A 16 0.39 37.26 -12.47
CA GLY A 16 -0.76 36.52 -12.98
C GLY A 16 -1.93 36.59 -11.98
N SER A 17 -3.07 37.11 -12.41
CA SER A 17 -4.21 37.58 -11.61
C SER A 17 -5.03 36.52 -10.83
N LEU A 18 -4.40 35.49 -10.26
CA LEU A 18 -5.05 34.48 -9.40
C LEU A 18 -4.80 34.68 -7.90
N GLY A 19 -4.25 35.84 -7.49
CA GLY A 19 -4.04 36.22 -6.09
C GLY A 19 -5.30 36.59 -5.29
N LYS A 20 -6.52 36.41 -5.82
CA LYS A 20 -7.77 36.82 -5.17
C LYS A 20 -8.52 35.73 -4.40
N SER A 21 -8.16 34.45 -4.51
CA SER A 21 -8.92 33.37 -3.82
C SER A 21 -8.39 32.99 -2.43
N LEU A 22 -7.21 33.49 -2.02
CA LEU A 22 -6.61 33.14 -0.72
C LEU A 22 -6.67 34.22 0.36
N ARG A 23 -7.43 35.30 0.15
CA ARG A 23 -7.30 36.53 0.94
C ARG A 23 -8.51 36.94 1.77
N ASN A 24 -9.48 36.05 1.96
CA ASN A 24 -10.56 36.22 2.93
C ASN A 24 -10.39 35.20 4.08
N ARG A 25 -9.38 35.42 4.92
CA ARG A 25 -9.40 34.92 6.31
C ARG A 25 -9.23 36.11 7.22
N THR A 26 -10.29 36.39 7.96
CA THR A 26 -10.30 37.24 9.14
C THR A 26 -9.30 36.68 10.14
N LEU A 27 -8.09 37.25 10.21
CA LEU A 27 -7.31 37.23 11.43
C LEU A 27 -8.15 37.97 12.47
N SER A 28 -8.78 37.23 13.38
CA SER A 28 -9.42 37.82 14.55
C SER A 28 -8.34 38.55 15.32
N SER A 29 -8.31 39.88 15.19
CA SER A 29 -7.47 40.72 16.02
C SER A 29 -8.07 40.73 17.42
N SER A 30 -7.78 39.71 18.23
CA SER A 30 -7.83 39.81 19.68
C SER A 30 -6.58 40.56 20.15
N ILE A 31 -6.41 41.81 19.68
CA ILE A 31 -5.76 42.82 20.51
C ILE A 31 -6.88 43.29 21.42
N ALA A 32 -7.08 42.55 22.51
CA ALA A 32 -7.99 42.95 23.56
C ALA A 32 -7.48 44.28 24.11
N SER A 33 -8.20 45.36 23.82
CA SER A 33 -8.13 46.62 24.52
C SER A 33 -8.70 46.40 25.92
N ALA A 34 -7.88 45.85 26.81
CA ALA A 34 -8.14 45.86 28.23
C ALA A 34 -7.83 47.25 28.79
N GLU A 35 -8.71 48.22 28.54
CA GLU A 35 -8.84 49.41 29.38
C GLU A 35 -10.33 49.66 29.62
N VAL A 36 -10.88 48.97 30.62
CA VAL A 36 -12.13 49.35 31.27
C VAL A 36 -11.78 50.06 32.57
N THR A 37 -11.88 51.39 32.48
CA THR A 37 -12.37 52.32 33.52
C THR A 37 -11.75 52.23 34.91
N ARG A 38 -10.90 53.23 35.23
CA ARG A 38 -10.90 53.85 36.56
C ARG A 38 -10.70 55.36 36.44
N GLY A 39 -11.76 56.09 36.79
CA GLY A 39 -11.75 57.44 37.38
C GLY A 39 -10.94 58.52 36.68
N GLY A 40 -11.60 59.32 35.85
CA GLY A 40 -11.08 60.61 35.39
C GLY A 40 -12.01 61.23 34.36
N VAL A 41 -12.44 62.47 34.62
CA VAL A 41 -13.05 63.50 33.73
C VAL A 41 -13.70 62.98 32.43
N GLN A 42 -15.00 63.19 32.29
CA GLN A 42 -15.76 62.90 31.06
C GLN A 42 -15.10 63.61 29.86
N ASP A 43 -14.45 62.84 28.99
CA ASP A 43 -13.78 63.36 27.81
C ASP A 43 -14.81 63.54 26.68
N ASP A 44 -15.46 64.70 26.68
CA ASP A 44 -16.51 65.05 25.73
C ASP A 44 -16.03 64.97 24.27
N VAL A 45 -14.73 65.19 24.03
CA VAL A 45 -14.11 65.07 22.71
C VAL A 45 -14.07 63.60 22.28
N MET A 46 -13.58 62.70 23.13
CA MET A 46 -13.54 61.25 22.85
C MET A 46 -14.95 60.69 22.60
N SER A 47 -15.95 61.08 23.41
CA SER A 47 -17.33 60.64 23.24
C SER A 47 -17.93 61.11 21.91
N SER A 48 -17.63 62.34 21.49
CA SER A 48 -18.12 62.88 20.21
C SER A 48 -17.56 62.15 18.98
N ILE A 49 -16.32 61.64 19.07
CA ILE A 49 -15.67 60.89 17.99
C ILE A 49 -16.21 59.46 17.91
N ILE A 50 -16.40 58.79 19.05
CA ILE A 50 -16.87 57.39 19.11
C ILE A 50 -18.33 57.25 18.66
N THR A 51 -19.17 58.24 18.99
CA THR A 51 -20.61 58.20 18.70
C THR A 51 -20.98 58.67 17.29
N ALA A 52 -20.02 59.20 16.53
CA ALA A 52 -20.25 59.72 15.19
C ALA A 52 -20.58 58.60 14.18
N PRO A 53 -21.80 58.56 13.61
CA PRO A 53 -22.27 57.50 12.72
C PRO A 53 -21.72 57.60 11.28
N THR A 54 -21.18 58.75 10.88
CA THR A 54 -20.68 58.98 9.51
C THR A 54 -19.28 59.58 9.49
N ALA A 55 -18.54 59.36 8.40
CA ALA A 55 -17.18 59.91 8.25
C ALA A 55 -17.16 61.44 8.24
N ALA A 56 -18.23 62.07 7.73
CA ALA A 56 -18.39 63.53 7.75
C ALA A 56 -18.56 64.05 9.18
N GLU A 57 -19.32 63.35 10.03
CA GLU A 57 -19.52 63.72 11.43
C GLU A 57 -18.27 63.47 12.28
N VAL A 58 -17.51 62.40 11.99
CA VAL A 58 -16.18 62.19 12.60
C VAL A 58 -15.25 63.35 12.24
N LEU A 59 -15.17 63.75 10.97
CA LEU A 59 -14.32 64.87 10.56
C LEU A 59 -14.80 66.22 11.11
N ALA A 60 -16.12 66.45 11.22
CA ALA A 60 -16.66 67.66 11.85
C ALA A 60 -16.36 67.74 13.35
N ALA A 61 -16.42 66.60 14.06
CA ALA A 61 -16.02 66.50 15.47
C ALA A 61 -14.51 66.73 15.65
N VAL A 62 -13.70 66.24 14.72
CA VAL A 62 -12.26 66.51 14.66
C VAL A 62 -12.01 68.00 14.46
N ASP A 63 -12.55 68.60 13.40
CA ASP A 63 -12.36 70.02 13.04
C ASP A 63 -12.72 70.96 14.19
N LYS A 64 -13.87 70.70 14.85
CA LYS A 64 -14.35 71.49 15.99
C LYS A 64 -13.43 71.45 17.20
N ASN A 65 -12.70 70.34 17.42
CA ASN A 65 -11.94 70.11 18.65
C ASN A 65 -10.41 69.99 18.44
N MET A 66 -9.91 70.20 17.21
CA MET A 66 -8.50 70.01 16.84
C MET A 66 -7.45 70.55 17.85
N PRO A 67 -7.58 71.76 18.44
CA PRO A 67 -6.59 72.30 19.38
C PRO A 67 -6.53 71.57 20.73
N ALA A 68 -7.62 70.91 21.13
CA ALA A 68 -7.75 70.20 22.41
C ALA A 68 -7.55 68.68 22.27
N MET A 69 -7.38 68.17 21.04
CA MET A 69 -7.20 66.75 20.79
C MET A 69 -5.82 66.26 21.21
N THR A 70 -5.79 65.14 21.94
CA THR A 70 -4.56 64.39 22.24
C THR A 70 -4.27 63.37 21.14
N HIS A 71 -3.09 62.75 21.17
CA HIS A 71 -2.77 61.62 20.27
C HIS A 71 -3.80 60.48 20.37
N LYS A 72 -4.34 60.21 21.56
CA LYS A 72 -5.40 59.20 21.76
C LYS A 72 -6.70 59.58 21.06
N HIS A 73 -7.09 60.86 21.09
CA HIS A 73 -8.27 61.37 20.35
C HIS A 73 -8.08 61.22 18.84
N MET A 74 -6.90 61.57 18.34
CA MET A 74 -6.59 61.48 16.91
C MET A 74 -6.52 60.03 16.41
N LEU A 75 -5.90 59.12 17.19
CA LEU A 75 -5.89 57.69 16.86
C LEU A 75 -7.31 57.10 16.89
N GLN A 76 -8.14 57.50 17.85
CA GLN A 76 -9.55 57.07 17.90
C GLN A 76 -10.37 57.61 16.72
N ALA A 77 -10.10 58.82 16.25
CA ALA A 77 -10.73 59.35 15.03
C ALA A 77 -10.35 58.51 13.80
N LEU A 78 -9.08 58.15 13.66
CA LEU A 78 -8.61 57.23 12.61
C LEU A 78 -9.31 55.85 12.73
N ARG A 79 -9.39 55.27 13.94
CA ARG A 79 -10.10 54.00 14.18
C ARG A 79 -11.56 54.06 13.75
N SER A 80 -12.25 55.15 14.07
CA SER A 80 -13.66 55.34 13.75
C SER A 80 -13.87 55.41 12.23
N LEU A 81 -13.00 56.13 11.51
CA LEU A 81 -12.99 56.14 10.04
C LEU A 81 -12.73 54.75 9.44
N PHE A 82 -11.80 53.98 10.02
CA PHE A 82 -11.55 52.59 9.62
C PHE A 82 -12.75 51.67 9.84
N GLN A 83 -13.44 51.79 10.98
CA GLN A 83 -14.63 50.98 11.28
C GLN A 83 -15.78 51.28 10.31
N LEU A 84 -15.98 52.56 9.96
CA LEU A 84 -16.97 52.99 8.98
C LEU A 84 -16.64 52.48 7.58
N GLN A 85 -15.37 52.46 7.19
CA GLN A 85 -14.92 51.85 5.94
C GLN A 85 -15.15 50.33 5.92
N ARG A 86 -14.81 49.63 7.02
CA ARG A 86 -14.96 48.17 7.12
C ARG A 86 -16.42 47.71 7.09
N SER A 87 -17.33 48.54 7.61
CA SER A 87 -18.78 48.26 7.61
C SER A 87 -19.48 48.63 6.29
N GLY A 88 -18.76 49.18 5.30
CA GLY A 88 -19.33 49.61 4.03
C GLY A 88 -20.11 50.93 4.09
N ASN A 89 -20.08 51.62 5.24
CA ASN A 89 -20.85 52.84 5.52
C ASN A 89 -20.06 54.13 5.27
N LEU A 90 -18.90 54.04 4.60
CA LEU A 90 -18.19 55.21 4.10
C LEU A 90 -18.94 55.71 2.87
N ALA A 91 -19.74 56.78 3.00
CA ALA A 91 -20.53 57.34 1.90
C ALA A 91 -19.69 57.84 0.71
N THR A 92 -18.36 57.89 0.84
CA THR A 92 -17.39 58.33 -0.16
C THR A 92 -16.28 57.29 -0.36
N GLU A 93 -15.72 57.20 -1.57
CA GLU A 93 -14.55 56.35 -1.85
C GLU A 93 -13.36 56.78 -0.96
N PRO A 94 -12.52 55.84 -0.48
CA PRO A 94 -11.37 56.14 0.39
C PRO A 94 -10.45 57.22 -0.18
N GLU A 95 -10.29 57.25 -1.50
CA GLU A 95 -9.51 58.25 -2.23
C GLU A 95 -10.03 59.68 -2.02
N LYS A 96 -11.37 59.88 -1.94
CA LYS A 96 -11.99 61.19 -1.66
C LYS A 96 -11.81 61.61 -0.20
N LEU A 97 -11.77 60.65 0.73
CA LEU A 97 -11.49 60.92 2.14
C LEU A 97 -10.04 61.40 2.33
N VAL A 98 -9.08 60.76 1.66
CA VAL A 98 -7.65 61.14 1.74
C VAL A 98 -7.41 62.54 1.16
N THR A 99 -8.22 62.98 0.18
CA THR A 99 -8.16 64.35 -0.37
C THR A 99 -8.88 65.41 0.48
N ASN A 100 -9.56 65.03 1.57
CA ASN A 100 -10.28 65.99 2.41
C ASN A 100 -9.29 66.84 3.25
N PRO A 101 -9.40 68.19 3.23
CA PRO A 101 -8.50 69.07 3.97
C PRO A 101 -8.45 68.78 5.48
N VAL A 102 -9.60 68.51 6.10
CA VAL A 102 -9.71 68.22 7.55
C VAL A 102 -9.03 66.88 7.89
N PHE A 103 -9.12 65.89 7.00
CA PHE A 103 -8.38 64.64 7.16
C PHE A 103 -6.87 64.84 7.00
N GLY A 104 -6.46 65.72 6.08
CA GLY A 104 -5.08 66.17 5.95
C GLY A 104 -4.56 66.85 7.22
N ASP A 105 -5.34 67.75 7.82
CA ASP A 105 -5.01 68.45 9.06
C ASP A 105 -4.96 67.50 10.26
N LEU A 106 -5.88 66.53 10.35
CA LEU A 106 -5.84 65.44 11.32
C LEU A 106 -4.51 64.67 11.22
N CYS A 107 -4.11 64.27 10.02
CA CYS A 107 -2.86 63.54 9.79
C CYS A 107 -1.61 64.38 10.13
N GLN A 108 -1.62 65.68 9.80
CA GLN A 108 -0.52 66.59 10.12
C GLN A 108 -0.38 66.83 11.63
N ASN A 109 -1.47 66.99 12.37
CA ASN A 109 -1.41 67.15 13.81
C ASN A 109 -1.10 65.83 14.52
N PHE A 110 -1.64 64.71 14.03
CA PHE A 110 -1.29 63.38 14.55
C PHE A 110 0.22 63.12 14.44
N LYS A 111 0.82 63.50 13.30
CA LYS A 111 2.28 63.49 13.12
C LYS A 111 3.02 64.36 14.16
N LYS A 112 2.51 65.54 14.54
CA LYS A 112 3.19 66.37 15.57
C LYS A 112 3.28 65.66 16.91
N HIS A 113 2.34 64.77 17.22
CA HIS A 113 2.34 63.95 18.43
C HIS A 113 3.07 62.60 18.29
N ALA A 114 3.75 62.36 17.18
CA ALA A 114 4.44 61.09 16.89
C ALA A 114 5.41 60.62 18.00
N ARG A 115 6.04 61.55 18.75
CA ARG A 115 6.95 61.22 19.86
C ARG A 115 6.25 60.63 21.10
N ALA A 116 4.94 60.85 21.22
CA ALA A 116 4.14 60.34 22.33
C ALA A 116 3.52 58.97 22.05
N LEU A 117 3.62 58.47 20.80
CA LEU A 117 3.08 57.19 20.41
C LEU A 117 4.01 56.05 20.83
N ASP A 118 3.43 54.99 21.37
CA ASP A 118 4.13 53.72 21.50
C ASP A 118 4.15 52.93 20.17
N VAL A 119 4.91 51.83 20.14
CA VAL A 119 5.03 51.01 18.94
C VAL A 119 3.72 50.32 18.54
N ASN A 120 2.85 49.97 19.50
CA ASN A 120 1.57 49.33 19.22
C ASN A 120 0.61 50.31 18.55
N GLU A 121 0.55 51.53 19.07
CA GLU A 121 -0.23 52.65 18.52
C GLU A 121 0.26 53.02 17.11
N ALA A 122 1.58 52.98 16.88
CA ALA A 122 2.16 53.20 15.55
C ALA A 122 1.80 52.08 14.55
N ILE A 123 1.84 50.81 14.96
CA ILE A 123 1.40 49.67 14.14
C ILE A 123 -0.08 49.79 13.80
N GLU A 124 -0.90 50.15 14.78
CA GLU A 124 -2.34 50.32 14.60
C GLU A 124 -2.68 51.51 13.70
N ALA A 125 -2.02 52.65 13.87
CA ALA A 125 -2.15 53.79 12.98
C ALA A 125 -1.76 53.39 11.54
N THR A 126 -0.66 52.66 11.38
CA THR A 126 -0.23 52.16 10.06
C THR A 126 -1.28 51.24 9.44
N LYS A 127 -1.89 50.35 10.23
CA LYS A 127 -3.00 49.48 9.79
C LYS A 127 -4.14 50.31 9.26
N VAL A 128 -4.60 51.29 10.04
CA VAL A 128 -5.72 52.15 9.66
C VAL A 128 -5.41 52.94 8.39
N LEU A 129 -4.26 53.60 8.33
CA LEU A 129 -3.84 54.41 7.18
C LEU A 129 -3.72 53.57 5.90
N SER A 130 -3.19 52.34 6.01
CA SER A 130 -3.10 51.41 4.88
C SER A 130 -4.47 51.01 4.33
N PHE A 131 -5.42 50.70 5.22
CA PHE A 131 -6.79 50.34 4.81
C PHE A 131 -7.55 51.52 4.20
N LEU A 132 -7.34 52.74 4.72
CA LEU A 132 -7.86 53.97 4.15
C LEU A 132 -7.18 54.38 2.83
N LYS A 133 -6.25 53.55 2.31
CA LYS A 133 -5.51 53.77 1.06
C LYS A 133 -4.64 55.04 1.06
N VAL A 134 -4.14 55.45 2.24
CA VAL A 134 -3.16 56.54 2.34
C VAL A 134 -1.82 56.09 1.71
N PRO A 135 -1.24 56.86 0.76
CA PRO A 135 0.01 56.47 0.10
C PRO A 135 1.17 56.27 1.07
N ALA A 136 2.04 55.30 0.76
CA ALA A 136 3.23 55.02 1.58
C ALA A 136 4.19 56.21 1.69
N ASP A 137 4.27 57.04 0.64
CA ASP A 137 5.13 58.24 0.60
C ASP A 137 4.58 59.42 1.41
N SER A 138 3.36 59.30 1.94
CA SER A 138 2.80 60.34 2.81
C SER A 138 3.64 60.48 4.08
N ILE A 139 3.85 61.73 4.51
CA ILE A 139 4.71 62.03 5.67
C ILE A 139 4.19 61.34 6.94
N VAL A 140 2.87 61.20 7.11
CA VAL A 140 2.28 60.52 8.26
C VAL A 140 2.61 59.03 8.27
N VAL A 141 2.49 58.33 7.13
CA VAL A 141 2.84 56.91 7.01
C VAL A 141 4.35 56.71 7.18
N GLN A 142 5.17 57.54 6.53
CA GLN A 142 6.63 57.52 6.73
C GLN A 142 7.02 57.71 8.19
N THR A 143 6.33 58.61 8.91
CA THR A 143 6.58 58.83 10.35
C THR A 143 6.23 57.60 11.18
N MET A 144 5.08 56.95 10.94
CA MET A 144 4.71 55.72 11.66
C MET A 144 5.67 54.57 11.36
N LEU A 145 6.01 54.35 10.08
CA LEU A 145 6.98 53.34 9.67
C LEU A 145 8.37 53.60 10.28
N GLN A 146 8.75 54.87 10.45
CA GLN A 146 10.03 55.25 11.07
C GLN A 146 10.03 54.99 12.58
N ILE A 147 8.90 55.16 13.27
CA ILE A 147 8.75 54.74 14.68
C ILE A 147 8.88 53.21 14.78
N ILE A 148 8.16 52.47 13.94
CA ILE A 148 8.23 51.00 13.89
C ILE A 148 9.68 50.53 13.64
N ARG A 149 10.41 51.20 12.73
CA ARG A 149 11.82 50.90 12.47
C ARG A 149 12.71 51.13 13.70
N CYS A 150 12.50 52.20 14.46
CA CYS A 150 13.29 52.48 15.67
C CYS A 150 13.05 51.45 16.78
N TYR A 151 11.85 50.87 16.85
CA TYR A 151 11.44 49.92 17.89
C TYR A 151 11.29 48.48 17.37
N ILE A 152 11.94 48.15 16.25
CA ILE A 152 11.78 46.84 15.58
C ILE A 152 12.25 45.65 16.44
N ASN A 153 13.16 45.88 17.39
CA ASN A 153 13.62 44.84 18.33
C ASN A 153 12.72 44.70 19.57
N MET A 154 11.66 45.52 19.68
CA MET A 154 10.72 45.51 20.81
C MET A 154 9.34 44.95 20.44
N ILE A 155 9.15 44.55 19.18
CA ILE A 155 7.90 43.97 18.69
C ILE A 155 7.97 42.44 18.74
N ASN A 156 6.84 41.80 19.08
CA ASN A 156 6.74 40.35 19.20
C ASN A 156 6.52 39.65 17.85
N VAL A 157 6.64 38.33 17.81
CA VAL A 157 6.52 37.53 16.59
C VAL A 157 5.16 37.69 15.90
N ARG A 158 4.05 37.84 16.65
CA ARG A 158 2.71 38.09 16.06
C ARG A 158 2.68 39.43 15.33
N GLN A 159 3.27 40.46 15.93
CA GLN A 159 3.35 41.79 15.36
C GLN A 159 4.26 41.83 14.13
N ILE A 160 5.37 41.10 14.14
CA ILE A 160 6.27 40.96 12.99
C ILE A 160 5.52 40.36 11.78
N MET A 161 4.86 39.21 11.97
CA MET A 161 4.09 38.56 10.90
C MET A 161 2.92 39.45 10.42
N PHE A 162 2.25 40.14 11.33
CA PHE A 162 1.17 41.07 10.99
C PHE A 162 1.67 42.29 10.21
N LEU A 163 2.82 42.85 10.60
CA LEU A 163 3.45 43.97 9.92
C LEU A 163 3.90 43.59 8.52
N ASP A 164 4.52 42.43 8.34
CA ASP A 164 4.89 41.95 7.02
C ASP A 164 3.67 41.89 6.08
N TYR A 165 2.58 41.26 6.55
CA TYR A 165 1.30 41.26 5.84
C TYR A 165 0.81 42.67 5.51
N LEU A 166 0.86 43.59 6.47
CA LEU A 166 0.40 44.96 6.30
C LEU A 166 1.23 45.72 5.26
N LEU A 167 2.55 45.53 5.25
CA LEU A 167 3.46 46.18 4.30
C LEU A 167 3.25 45.68 2.85
N THR A 168 2.59 44.55 2.64
CA THR A 168 2.16 44.10 1.29
C THR A 168 0.96 44.87 0.73
N LYS A 169 0.25 45.64 1.56
CA LYS A 169 -0.95 46.40 1.15
C LYS A 169 -0.66 47.77 0.58
N PHE A 170 0.53 48.31 0.86
CA PHE A 170 1.00 49.53 0.25
C PHE A 170 1.40 49.27 -1.21
N GLU A 171 0.88 50.09 -2.12
CA GLU A 171 1.14 50.02 -3.55
C GLU A 171 2.32 50.96 -3.89
N GLY A 172 3.23 50.52 -4.77
CA GLY A 172 4.44 51.26 -5.15
C GLY A 172 5.71 50.87 -4.39
N SER A 173 6.87 51.30 -4.90
CA SER A 173 8.18 51.08 -4.28
C SER A 173 8.51 52.20 -3.30
N ASN A 174 8.69 51.88 -2.02
CA ASN A 174 9.03 52.85 -0.98
C ASN A 174 10.21 52.33 -0.16
N HIS A 175 11.27 53.13 -0.06
CA HIS A 175 12.52 52.71 0.58
C HIS A 175 12.34 52.23 2.03
N LEU A 176 11.43 52.83 2.80
CA LEU A 176 11.22 52.47 4.20
C LEU A 176 10.38 51.19 4.33
N VAL A 177 9.38 51.00 3.47
CA VAL A 177 8.62 49.75 3.35
C VAL A 177 9.54 48.59 2.96
N ASP A 178 10.42 48.81 1.98
CA ASP A 178 11.37 47.80 1.51
C ASP A 178 12.44 47.48 2.57
N ALA A 179 12.95 48.50 3.27
CA ALA A 179 13.87 48.31 4.39
C ALA A 179 13.25 47.50 5.54
N LEU A 180 11.99 47.78 5.89
CA LEU A 180 11.27 47.01 6.91
C LEU A 180 11.01 45.57 6.45
N LYS A 181 10.63 45.32 5.19
CA LYS A 181 10.48 43.96 4.64
C LYS A 181 11.77 43.14 4.70
N LEU A 182 12.93 43.79 4.62
CA LEU A 182 14.24 43.12 4.81
C LEU A 182 14.58 42.90 6.29
N ALA A 183 14.16 43.82 7.17
CA ALA A 183 14.51 43.77 8.58
C ALA A 183 13.60 42.85 9.41
N LEU A 184 12.31 42.74 9.06
CA LEU A 184 11.34 41.93 9.80
C LEU A 184 11.71 40.42 9.89
N PRO A 185 12.19 39.75 8.82
CA PRO A 185 12.65 38.36 8.93
C PRO A 185 13.88 38.19 9.82
N LEU A 186 14.74 39.20 9.93
CA LEU A 186 15.90 39.18 10.84
C LEU A 186 15.45 39.36 12.29
N ALA A 187 14.52 40.27 12.55
CA ALA A 187 13.90 40.43 13.86
C ALA A 187 13.17 39.13 14.27
N PHE A 188 12.42 38.51 13.36
CA PHE A 188 11.74 37.24 13.61
C PHE A 188 12.70 36.15 14.11
N GLN A 189 13.87 36.01 13.47
CA GLN A 189 14.90 35.03 13.85
C GLN A 189 15.46 35.24 15.27
N ILE A 190 15.50 36.48 15.75
CA ILE A 190 15.96 36.82 17.10
C ILE A 190 14.90 36.46 18.13
N HIS A 191 13.63 36.75 17.82
CA HIS A 191 12.51 36.53 18.73
C HIS A 191 11.99 35.09 18.75
N LEU A 192 12.15 34.32 17.66
CA LEU A 192 11.56 32.98 17.54
C LEU A 192 11.92 32.05 18.71
N PRO A 193 13.19 31.85 19.13
CA PRO A 193 13.50 30.93 20.22
C PRO A 193 12.99 31.39 21.59
N LEU A 194 12.67 32.68 21.73
CA LEU A 194 12.21 33.28 23.00
C LEU A 194 10.68 33.27 23.12
N GLU A 195 9.97 33.31 22.00
CA GLU A 195 8.52 33.50 21.94
C GLU A 195 7.75 32.30 21.35
N MET A 196 8.45 31.23 20.95
CA MET A 196 7.82 30.02 20.46
C MET A 196 7.09 29.27 21.58
N ASP A 197 5.77 29.21 21.49
CA ASP A 197 4.93 28.36 22.34
C ASP A 197 4.62 27.06 21.62
N SER A 198 5.19 25.96 22.11
CA SER A 198 4.97 24.63 21.54
C SER A 198 3.55 24.13 21.72
N LYS A 199 2.66 24.80 22.46
CA LYS A 199 1.25 24.39 22.65
C LYS A 199 0.26 25.10 21.72
N ASP A 200 0.63 26.22 21.09
CA ASP A 200 -0.25 26.98 20.20
C ASP A 200 -0.08 26.56 18.74
N LEU A 201 -0.85 25.55 18.32
CA LEU A 201 -0.84 25.02 16.96
C LEU A 201 -1.10 26.09 15.89
N THR A 202 -1.98 27.06 16.17
CA THR A 202 -2.33 28.11 15.18
C THR A 202 -1.13 29.02 14.94
N MET A 203 -0.46 29.41 16.03
CA MET A 203 0.75 30.23 15.99
C MET A 203 1.90 29.49 15.29
N LEU A 204 2.16 28.22 15.62
CA LEU A 204 3.20 27.41 14.98
C LEU A 204 2.97 27.27 13.47
N LYS A 205 1.73 27.04 13.04
CA LYS A 205 1.34 26.97 11.62
C LYS A 205 1.60 28.31 10.90
N ASP A 206 1.30 29.45 11.53
CA ASP A 206 1.56 30.79 10.96
C ASP A 206 3.08 31.10 10.94
N MET A 207 3.82 30.72 11.98
CA MET A 207 5.28 30.85 12.07
C MET A 207 5.99 30.04 10.97
N LEU A 208 5.54 28.81 10.71
CA LEU A 208 6.08 27.98 9.63
C LEU A 208 5.84 28.65 8.26
N ALA A 209 4.62 29.14 8.02
CA ALA A 209 4.29 29.81 6.77
C ALA A 209 5.15 31.06 6.54
N PHE A 210 5.35 31.87 7.58
CA PHE A 210 6.22 33.04 7.53
C PHE A 210 7.68 32.64 7.23
N SER A 211 8.19 31.62 7.93
CA SER A 211 9.57 31.16 7.82
C SER A 211 9.88 30.61 6.42
N CYS A 212 8.99 29.79 5.86
CA CYS A 212 9.14 29.25 4.52
C CYS A 212 9.04 30.33 3.43
N THR A 213 8.13 31.31 3.58
CA THR A 213 7.93 32.38 2.57
C THR A 213 9.14 33.32 2.46
N HIS A 214 9.87 33.50 3.57
CA HIS A 214 11.03 34.40 3.65
C HIS A 214 12.38 33.66 3.55
N ASP A 215 12.38 32.36 3.26
CA ASP A 215 13.59 31.54 3.10
C ASP A 215 14.53 31.65 4.31
N LEU A 216 13.95 31.51 5.51
CA LEU A 216 14.72 31.54 6.75
C LEU A 216 15.69 30.34 6.84
N PRO A 217 16.80 30.46 7.60
CA PRO A 217 17.73 29.36 7.78
C PRO A 217 17.05 28.08 8.31
N ASP A 218 17.47 26.94 7.76
CA ASP A 218 16.86 25.62 7.99
C ASP A 218 16.63 25.30 9.48
N ARG A 219 17.59 25.65 10.35
CA ARG A 219 17.50 25.43 11.80
C ARG A 219 16.20 25.92 12.43
N TYR A 220 15.68 27.06 11.98
CA TYR A 220 14.49 27.68 12.54
C TYR A 220 13.21 27.01 12.02
N ILE A 221 13.24 26.57 10.76
CA ILE A 221 12.15 25.81 10.14
C ILE A 221 12.04 24.46 10.84
N ASP A 222 13.17 23.78 11.08
CA ASP A 222 13.21 22.47 11.74
C ASP A 222 12.73 22.54 13.19
N GLU A 223 13.07 23.61 13.91
CA GLU A 223 12.61 23.86 15.27
C GLU A 223 11.08 23.98 15.33
N ILE A 224 10.47 24.74 14.42
CA ILE A 224 9.00 24.88 14.32
C ILE A 224 8.35 23.55 13.89
N VAL A 225 8.93 22.86 12.92
CA VAL A 225 8.42 21.56 12.44
C VAL A 225 8.44 20.52 13.56
N THR A 226 9.50 20.49 14.36
CA THR A 226 9.62 19.59 15.52
C THR A 226 8.53 19.89 16.55
N ALA A 227 8.23 21.17 16.81
CA ALA A 227 7.12 21.54 17.69
C ALA A 227 5.75 21.15 17.12
N LEU A 228 5.54 21.27 15.80
CA LEU A 228 4.30 20.87 15.13
C LEU A 228 4.05 19.36 15.17
N LEU A 229 5.10 18.55 15.13
CA LEU A 229 5.01 17.09 15.22
C LEU A 229 4.47 16.59 16.58
N LEU A 230 4.49 17.43 17.62
CA LEU A 230 3.88 17.12 18.93
C LEU A 230 2.34 17.23 18.92
N HIS A 231 1.73 17.73 17.84
CA HIS A 231 0.29 17.97 17.70
C HIS A 231 -0.36 17.14 16.59
N ASP A 232 0.25 16.04 16.18
CA ASP A 232 -0.24 15.19 15.08
C ASP A 232 -1.75 14.87 15.16
N GLN A 233 -2.28 14.59 16.35
CA GLN A 233 -3.70 14.31 16.59
C GLN A 233 -4.63 15.53 16.53
N ALA A 234 -4.10 16.76 16.64
CA ALA A 234 -4.88 18.01 16.67
C ALA A 234 -4.89 18.75 15.32
N ILE A 235 -4.12 18.30 14.33
CA ILE A 235 -4.06 18.90 13.00
C ILE A 235 -5.33 18.56 12.21
N ASP A 236 -6.16 19.57 11.91
CA ASP A 236 -7.31 19.42 11.03
C ASP A 236 -6.95 19.59 9.54
N ALA A 237 -7.92 19.34 8.64
CA ALA A 237 -7.73 19.46 7.19
C ALA A 237 -7.29 20.86 6.73
N GLN A 238 -7.73 21.93 7.42
CA GLN A 238 -7.41 23.31 7.06
C GLN A 238 -6.00 23.69 7.49
N VAL A 239 -5.55 23.18 8.63
CA VAL A 239 -4.17 23.29 9.12
C VAL A 239 -3.25 22.45 8.24
N ALA A 240 -3.56 21.17 8.01
CA ALA A 240 -2.78 20.27 7.15
C ALA A 240 -2.53 20.86 5.76
N LYS A 241 -3.58 21.38 5.10
CA LYS A 241 -3.46 22.10 3.82
C LYS A 241 -2.47 23.26 3.90
N SER A 242 -2.55 24.07 4.96
CA SER A 242 -1.66 25.22 5.15
C SER A 242 -0.22 24.78 5.36
N LEU A 243 0.02 23.72 6.12
CA LEU A 243 1.34 23.15 6.37
C LEU A 243 1.94 22.60 5.08
N ILE A 244 1.18 21.82 4.29
CA ILE A 244 1.60 21.34 2.96
C ILE A 244 2.03 22.51 2.07
N TRP A 245 1.26 23.58 2.02
CA TRP A 245 1.60 24.74 1.19
C TRP A 245 2.84 25.49 1.65
N SER A 246 3.12 25.52 2.95
CA SER A 246 4.36 26.07 3.50
C SER A 246 5.55 25.18 3.17
N LEU A 247 5.43 23.87 3.40
CA LEU A 247 6.48 22.89 3.13
C LEU A 247 6.82 22.78 1.65
N CYS A 248 5.85 22.98 0.75
CA CYS A 248 6.07 23.09 -0.69
C CYS A 248 6.91 24.31 -1.12
N GLN A 249 7.35 25.19 -0.21
CA GLN A 249 8.23 26.31 -0.52
C GLN A 249 9.70 26.04 -0.15
N VAL A 250 9.97 24.96 0.57
CA VAL A 250 11.30 24.62 1.11
C VAL A 250 11.74 23.24 0.67
N ASN A 251 12.96 22.83 1.01
CA ASN A 251 13.39 21.47 0.76
C ASN A 251 12.93 20.52 1.88
N CYS A 252 12.35 19.37 1.49
CA CYS A 252 11.89 18.31 2.41
C CYS A 252 12.53 16.96 2.05
N THR A 253 13.65 16.93 1.32
CA THR A 253 14.36 15.69 1.00
C THR A 253 14.69 14.93 2.29
N GLU A 254 14.17 13.71 2.41
CA GLU A 254 14.14 12.94 3.65
C GLU A 254 15.54 12.69 4.24
N GLU A 255 16.54 12.44 3.38
CA GLU A 255 17.94 12.25 3.80
C GLU A 255 18.53 13.46 4.54
N LEU A 256 18.07 14.67 4.20
CA LEU A 256 18.59 15.93 4.75
C LEU A 256 17.65 16.52 5.83
N PHE A 257 16.34 16.38 5.65
CA PHE A 257 15.31 17.01 6.47
C PHE A 257 14.19 16.02 6.85
N PRO A 258 14.49 14.96 7.61
CA PRO A 258 13.56 13.85 7.88
C PRO A 258 12.30 14.30 8.63
N THR A 259 12.41 15.26 9.55
CA THR A 259 11.26 15.79 10.30
C THR A 259 10.28 16.57 9.43
N ARG A 260 10.76 17.27 8.39
CA ARG A 260 9.91 17.98 7.42
C ARG A 260 9.15 17.00 6.53
N ALA A 261 9.85 15.96 6.05
CA ALA A 261 9.24 14.88 5.28
C ALA A 261 8.15 14.18 6.11
N GLN A 262 8.45 13.85 7.38
CA GLN A 262 7.49 13.25 8.30
C GLN A 262 6.23 14.11 8.48
N LEU A 263 6.38 15.41 8.76
CA LEU A 263 5.24 16.31 8.90
C LEU A 263 4.43 16.44 7.60
N LEU A 264 5.11 16.46 6.45
CA LEU A 264 4.47 16.49 5.13
C LEU A 264 3.60 15.25 4.91
N HIS A 265 4.11 14.06 5.21
CA HIS A 265 3.37 12.79 5.07
C HIS A 265 2.15 12.73 6.01
N ILE A 266 2.31 13.10 7.29
CA ILE A 266 1.18 13.20 8.23
C ILE A 266 0.09 14.13 7.68
N CYS A 267 0.49 15.30 7.15
CA CYS A 267 -0.47 16.23 6.57
C CYS A 267 -1.15 15.66 5.31
N TYR A 268 -0.45 14.87 4.50
CA TYR A 268 -1.05 14.19 3.35
C TYR A 268 -2.08 13.15 3.76
N ASP A 269 -1.82 12.34 4.78
CA ASP A 269 -2.76 11.34 5.29
C ASP A 269 -4.04 12.00 5.81
N ILE A 270 -3.90 13.04 6.63
CA ILE A 270 -5.04 13.82 7.16
C ILE A 270 -5.86 14.43 6.02
N LEU A 271 -5.19 15.04 5.03
CA LEU A 271 -5.86 15.69 3.91
C LEU A 271 -6.58 14.67 3.03
N THR A 272 -5.99 13.49 2.82
CA THR A 272 -6.57 12.38 2.03
C THR A 272 -7.93 11.97 2.60
N GLN A 273 -8.03 11.82 3.92
CA GLN A 273 -9.27 11.44 4.60
C GLN A 273 -10.31 12.58 4.63
N SER A 274 -9.87 13.84 4.47
CA SER A 274 -10.70 15.03 4.66
C SER A 274 -10.97 15.83 3.37
N ILE A 275 -10.62 15.30 2.21
CA ILE A 275 -10.82 15.96 0.90
C ILE A 275 -12.27 16.43 0.68
N PRO A 276 -13.32 15.67 1.04
CA PRO A 276 -14.71 16.12 0.88
C PRO A 276 -15.04 17.43 1.62
N HIS A 277 -14.25 17.80 2.63
CA HIS A 277 -14.43 19.03 3.41
C HIS A 277 -13.71 20.27 2.82
N LEU A 278 -12.99 20.12 1.71
CA LEU A 278 -12.28 21.21 1.03
C LEU A 278 -13.06 21.72 -0.17
N ARG A 279 -12.88 23.00 -0.49
CA ARG A 279 -13.43 23.58 -1.73
C ARG A 279 -12.57 23.17 -2.92
N TYR A 280 -13.19 23.10 -4.09
CA TYR A 280 -12.50 22.79 -5.36
C TYR A 280 -11.27 23.68 -5.60
N GLU A 281 -11.35 24.99 -5.32
CA GLU A 281 -10.22 25.91 -5.51
C GLU A 281 -9.04 25.56 -4.60
N GLU A 282 -9.32 25.02 -3.42
CA GLU A 282 -8.30 24.62 -2.45
C GLU A 282 -7.63 23.31 -2.88
N ILE A 283 -8.42 22.34 -3.34
CA ILE A 283 -7.93 21.07 -3.90
C ILE A 283 -7.03 21.33 -5.11
N LEU A 284 -7.51 22.12 -6.07
CA LEU A 284 -6.76 22.47 -7.27
C LEU A 284 -5.43 23.17 -6.92
N ALA A 285 -5.46 24.09 -5.96
CA ALA A 285 -4.27 24.84 -5.55
C ALA A 285 -3.27 23.98 -4.77
N THR A 286 -3.73 22.98 -4.01
CA THR A 286 -2.87 21.97 -3.38
C THR A 286 -2.19 21.10 -4.43
N ALA A 287 -2.96 20.49 -5.34
CA ALA A 287 -2.43 19.65 -6.42
C ALA A 287 -1.42 20.41 -7.29
N ALA A 288 -1.70 21.69 -7.60
CA ALA A 288 -0.81 22.51 -8.42
C ALA A 288 0.54 22.81 -7.75
N ARG A 289 0.58 23.00 -6.42
CA ARG A 289 1.82 23.24 -5.66
C ARG A 289 2.66 21.98 -5.57
N ILE A 290 2.04 20.85 -5.24
CA ILE A 290 2.69 19.54 -5.18
C ILE A 290 3.33 19.19 -6.54
N LYS A 291 2.57 19.36 -7.62
CA LYS A 291 3.07 19.20 -9.00
C LYS A 291 4.31 20.05 -9.26
N GLY A 292 4.35 21.29 -8.77
CA GLY A 292 5.51 22.17 -8.94
C GLY A 292 6.80 21.53 -8.41
N ARG A 293 6.75 20.98 -7.20
CA ARG A 293 7.89 20.33 -6.54
C ARG A 293 8.30 19.02 -7.20
N ILE A 294 7.33 18.20 -7.61
CA ILE A 294 7.61 16.97 -8.35
C ILE A 294 8.34 17.27 -9.66
N LEU A 295 7.92 18.31 -10.39
CA LEU A 295 8.58 18.72 -11.65
C LEU A 295 9.97 19.33 -11.44
N GLU A 296 10.27 19.84 -10.23
CA GLU A 296 11.60 20.26 -9.80
C GLU A 296 12.51 19.09 -9.39
N LYS A 297 12.07 17.85 -9.62
CA LYS A 297 12.76 16.58 -9.28
C LYS A 297 12.86 16.31 -7.78
N HIS A 298 11.82 16.68 -7.04
CA HIS A 298 11.64 16.30 -5.64
C HIS A 298 10.53 15.22 -5.52
N PRO A 299 10.86 13.92 -5.66
CA PRO A 299 9.89 12.83 -5.63
C PRO A 299 9.19 12.67 -4.27
N GLU A 300 9.80 13.12 -3.16
CA GLU A 300 9.27 13.06 -1.80
C GLU A 300 7.92 13.81 -1.62
N TYR A 301 7.59 14.72 -2.53
CA TYR A 301 6.32 15.45 -2.52
C TYR A 301 5.17 14.66 -3.16
N TYR A 302 5.45 13.55 -3.85
CA TYR A 302 4.42 12.72 -4.45
C TYR A 302 3.75 11.83 -3.39
N HIS A 303 2.41 11.82 -3.39
CA HIS A 303 1.61 11.01 -2.48
C HIS A 303 0.45 10.40 -3.27
N GLU A 304 0.48 9.08 -3.48
CA GLU A 304 -0.45 8.36 -4.35
C GLU A 304 -1.90 8.50 -3.86
N GLN A 305 -2.16 8.16 -2.59
CA GLN A 305 -3.50 8.10 -2.01
C GLN A 305 -4.17 9.49 -2.01
N LEU A 306 -3.37 10.55 -1.86
CA LEU A 306 -3.89 11.92 -1.91
C LEU A 306 -4.32 12.27 -3.34
N MET A 307 -3.51 11.90 -4.34
CA MET A 307 -3.87 12.15 -5.74
C MET A 307 -5.10 11.35 -6.16
N ASP A 308 -5.23 10.09 -5.71
CA ASP A 308 -6.42 9.27 -5.93
C ASP A 308 -7.67 9.85 -5.25
N ALA A 309 -7.55 10.34 -4.02
CA ALA A 309 -8.65 11.02 -3.33
C ALA A 309 -9.07 12.32 -4.05
N ILE A 310 -8.10 13.09 -4.56
CA ILE A 310 -8.38 14.29 -5.37
C ILE A 310 -9.12 13.90 -6.66
N ALA A 311 -8.73 12.81 -7.32
CA ALA A 311 -9.39 12.32 -8.52
C ALA A 311 -10.82 11.84 -8.24
N SER A 312 -10.99 11.04 -7.19
CA SER A 312 -12.27 10.48 -6.75
C SER A 312 -13.27 11.58 -6.39
N TYR A 313 -12.81 12.64 -5.70
CA TYR A 313 -13.63 13.82 -5.41
C TYR A 313 -14.25 14.42 -6.68
N MET A 314 -13.51 14.47 -7.79
CA MET A 314 -14.02 15.05 -9.05
C MET A 314 -15.20 14.24 -9.61
N VAL A 315 -15.12 12.92 -9.49
CA VAL A 315 -16.16 11.98 -9.96
C VAL A 315 -17.36 12.03 -9.03
N GLU A 316 -17.14 11.87 -7.72
CA GLU A 316 -18.19 11.81 -6.70
C GLU A 316 -19.00 13.11 -6.62
N ASN A 317 -18.34 14.26 -6.70
CA ASN A 317 -19.00 15.57 -6.64
C ASN A 317 -19.51 16.05 -7.99
N LYS A 318 -19.50 15.19 -9.02
CA LYS A 318 -19.98 15.49 -10.38
C LYS A 318 -19.39 16.79 -10.93
N VAL A 319 -18.09 16.97 -10.76
CA VAL A 319 -17.40 18.19 -11.20
C VAL A 319 -17.50 18.32 -12.73
N CYS A 320 -17.74 19.54 -13.23
CA CYS A 320 -17.90 19.77 -14.66
C CYS A 320 -16.60 19.51 -15.46
N PHE A 321 -16.75 19.23 -16.76
CA PHE A 321 -15.67 18.80 -17.65
C PHE A 321 -14.43 19.70 -17.60
N GLU A 322 -14.59 21.03 -17.70
CA GLU A 322 -13.45 21.95 -17.73
C GLU A 322 -12.64 21.92 -16.42
N LYS A 323 -13.34 21.87 -15.28
CA LYS A 323 -12.71 21.80 -13.95
C LYS A 323 -12.02 20.45 -13.73
N GLY A 324 -12.70 19.35 -14.06
CA GLY A 324 -12.12 18.00 -13.97
C GLY A 324 -10.89 17.84 -14.88
N LEU A 325 -10.93 18.39 -16.10
CA LEU A 325 -9.80 18.36 -17.03
C LEU A 325 -8.58 19.12 -16.50
N LEU A 326 -8.76 20.24 -15.79
CA LEU A 326 -7.64 20.97 -15.19
C LEU A 326 -6.86 20.11 -14.18
N VAL A 327 -7.59 19.35 -13.35
CA VAL A 327 -6.99 18.41 -12.37
C VAL A 327 -6.35 17.23 -13.09
N SER A 328 -7.03 16.63 -14.06
CA SER A 328 -6.48 15.53 -14.88
C SER A 328 -5.18 15.93 -15.61
N ARG A 329 -5.08 17.18 -16.08
CA ARG A 329 -3.84 17.71 -16.67
C ARG A 329 -2.71 17.85 -15.65
N ILE A 330 -3.00 18.13 -14.38
CA ILE A 330 -2.00 18.12 -13.30
C ILE A 330 -1.49 16.70 -13.10
N MET A 331 -2.38 15.72 -12.99
CA MET A 331 -2.05 14.30 -12.85
C MET A 331 -1.20 13.79 -14.01
N SER A 332 -1.60 14.13 -15.24
CA SER A 332 -0.84 13.80 -16.45
C SER A 332 0.58 14.39 -16.45
N ARG A 333 0.79 15.57 -15.85
CA ARG A 333 2.12 16.19 -15.75
C ARG A 333 3.03 15.52 -14.73
N ILE A 334 2.47 14.98 -13.64
CA ILE A 334 3.22 14.20 -12.63
C ILE A 334 3.22 12.70 -12.94
N ALA A 335 2.68 12.30 -14.09
CA ALA A 335 2.54 10.91 -14.48
C ALA A 335 1.70 10.05 -13.52
N HIS A 336 0.70 10.62 -12.87
CA HIS A 336 -0.27 9.88 -12.07
C HIS A 336 -1.47 9.47 -12.94
N THR A 337 -1.87 8.20 -12.84
CA THR A 337 -2.96 7.60 -13.63
C THR A 337 -4.16 7.30 -12.76
N HIS A 338 -5.32 7.86 -13.09
CA HIS A 338 -6.59 7.52 -12.43
C HIS A 338 -7.69 7.29 -13.47
N LEU A 339 -7.85 6.03 -13.89
CA LEU A 339 -8.72 5.67 -15.03
C LEU A 339 -10.18 6.06 -14.82
N GLY A 340 -10.70 5.99 -13.58
CA GLY A 340 -12.08 6.42 -13.28
C GLY A 340 -12.34 7.90 -13.53
N LEU A 341 -11.32 8.76 -13.38
CA LEU A 341 -11.45 10.20 -13.68
C LEU A 341 -11.41 10.43 -15.19
N ILE A 342 -10.54 9.69 -15.89
CA ILE A 342 -10.42 9.79 -17.35
C ILE A 342 -11.72 9.31 -18.01
N ASP A 343 -12.25 8.17 -17.57
CA ASP A 343 -13.53 7.64 -18.06
C ASP A 343 -14.68 8.60 -17.76
N TYR A 344 -14.75 9.16 -16.54
CA TYR A 344 -15.73 10.18 -16.20
C TYR A 344 -15.66 11.42 -17.13
N LEU A 345 -14.46 11.88 -17.50
CA LEU A 345 -14.29 12.97 -18.47
C LEU A 345 -14.73 12.57 -19.88
N CYS A 346 -14.48 11.32 -20.30
CA CYS A 346 -14.99 10.76 -21.57
C CYS A 346 -16.51 10.75 -21.59
N GLN A 347 -17.16 10.27 -20.52
CA GLN A 347 -18.61 10.23 -20.39
C GLN A 347 -19.21 11.64 -20.47
N LEU A 348 -18.64 12.61 -19.72
CA LEU A 348 -19.09 14.01 -19.79
C LEU A 348 -18.97 14.58 -21.21
N ALA A 349 -17.83 14.36 -21.88
CA ALA A 349 -17.61 14.85 -23.24
C ALA A 349 -18.54 14.19 -24.27
N ALA A 350 -18.78 12.88 -24.15
CA ALA A 350 -19.67 12.14 -25.04
C ALA A 350 -21.15 12.49 -24.81
N SER A 351 -21.54 12.79 -23.57
CA SER A 351 -22.93 13.16 -23.22
C SER A 351 -23.38 14.49 -23.83
N ASN A 352 -22.46 15.38 -24.19
CA ASN A 352 -22.76 16.65 -24.82
C ASN A 352 -21.96 16.82 -26.13
N PRO A 353 -22.63 16.72 -27.30
CA PRO A 353 -22.04 16.81 -28.64
C PRO A 353 -21.21 18.07 -28.96
N THR A 354 -21.36 19.13 -28.16
CA THR A 354 -20.65 20.39 -28.36
C THR A 354 -19.39 20.54 -27.50
N THR A 355 -19.15 19.62 -26.55
CA THR A 355 -18.08 19.76 -25.54
C THR A 355 -16.71 19.89 -26.18
N LEU A 356 -16.36 18.97 -27.08
CA LEU A 356 -15.07 18.99 -27.76
C LEU A 356 -15.13 19.75 -29.08
N SER A 357 -16.26 19.79 -29.78
CA SER A 357 -16.35 20.47 -31.08
C SER A 357 -16.29 22.00 -30.98
N SER A 358 -16.74 22.57 -29.84
CA SER A 358 -16.63 24.01 -29.55
C SER A 358 -15.46 24.38 -28.62
N ALA A 359 -14.70 23.39 -28.15
CA ALA A 359 -13.61 23.59 -27.21
C ALA A 359 -12.48 24.46 -27.80
N ARG A 360 -11.88 25.30 -26.94
CA ARG A 360 -10.63 26.00 -27.28
C ARG A 360 -9.49 24.99 -27.48
N PRO A 361 -8.46 25.29 -28.31
CA PRO A 361 -7.36 24.36 -28.58
C PRO A 361 -6.65 23.81 -27.33
N ASN A 362 -6.50 24.62 -26.28
CA ASN A 362 -5.87 24.20 -25.02
C ASN A 362 -6.69 23.17 -24.22
N ILE A 363 -8.01 23.17 -24.37
CA ILE A 363 -8.92 22.19 -23.75
C ILE A 363 -8.88 20.91 -24.58
N LEU A 364 -9.07 21.02 -25.89
CA LEU A 364 -9.08 19.89 -26.81
C LEU A 364 -7.77 19.09 -26.77
N PHE A 365 -6.63 19.76 -26.94
CA PHE A 365 -5.32 19.11 -26.89
C PHE A 365 -4.97 18.65 -25.47
N GLY A 366 -5.48 19.35 -24.45
CA GLY A 366 -5.36 18.91 -23.06
C GLY A 366 -6.05 17.56 -22.85
N PHE A 367 -7.26 17.39 -23.38
CA PHE A 367 -8.02 16.14 -23.29
C PHE A 367 -7.37 14.99 -24.05
N ILE A 368 -6.97 15.22 -25.31
CA ILE A 368 -6.22 14.23 -26.12
C ILE A 368 -4.94 13.78 -25.40
N ASN A 369 -4.18 14.73 -24.86
CA ASN A 369 -2.97 14.42 -24.11
C ASN A 369 -3.26 13.59 -22.84
N CYS A 370 -4.39 13.82 -22.16
CA CYS A 370 -4.78 13.02 -20.99
C CYS A 370 -5.06 11.57 -21.38
N LEU A 371 -5.84 11.34 -22.46
CA LEU A 371 -6.12 9.98 -22.96
C LEU A 371 -4.83 9.24 -23.35
N SER A 372 -4.00 9.89 -24.17
CA SER A 372 -2.73 9.31 -24.64
C SER A 372 -1.77 9.03 -23.47
N ASN A 373 -1.59 9.96 -22.53
CA ASN A 373 -0.72 9.73 -21.36
C ASN A 373 -1.21 8.59 -20.47
N ASN A 374 -2.52 8.36 -20.37
CA ASN A 374 -3.07 7.26 -19.56
C ASN A 374 -3.17 5.95 -20.35
N ASN A 375 -2.78 5.95 -21.64
CA ASN A 375 -2.96 4.83 -22.57
C ASN A 375 -4.40 4.28 -22.47
N PHE A 376 -5.38 5.18 -22.62
CA PHE A 376 -6.79 4.90 -22.39
C PHE A 376 -7.63 5.28 -23.59
N THR A 377 -8.35 4.28 -24.13
CA THR A 377 -9.35 4.45 -25.19
C THR A 377 -10.71 4.06 -24.61
N PRO A 378 -11.73 4.93 -24.67
CA PRO A 378 -13.05 4.65 -24.13
C PRO A 378 -13.81 3.60 -24.97
N GLU A 379 -14.97 3.17 -24.48
CA GLU A 379 -15.83 2.21 -25.20
C GLU A 379 -16.15 2.66 -26.62
N ALA A 380 -16.31 1.70 -27.55
CA ALA A 380 -16.40 1.96 -28.98
C ALA A 380 -17.44 3.04 -29.35
N SER A 381 -18.65 2.98 -28.80
CA SER A 381 -19.72 3.95 -29.06
C SER A 381 -19.37 5.36 -28.60
N GLN A 382 -18.77 5.50 -27.41
CA GLN A 382 -18.29 6.76 -26.88
C GLN A 382 -17.11 7.28 -27.71
N TRP A 383 -16.19 6.40 -28.10
CA TRP A 383 -15.01 6.79 -28.88
C TRP A 383 -15.38 7.31 -30.27
N GLU A 384 -16.35 6.70 -30.96
CA GLU A 384 -16.86 7.23 -32.23
C GLU A 384 -17.44 8.64 -32.08
N GLU A 385 -18.22 8.90 -31.03
CA GLU A 385 -18.76 10.22 -30.76
C GLU A 385 -17.65 11.25 -30.46
N LEU A 386 -16.65 10.88 -29.65
CA LEU A 386 -15.51 11.75 -29.36
C LEU A 386 -14.69 12.04 -30.63
N LYS A 387 -14.43 11.04 -31.48
CA LYS A 387 -13.76 11.21 -32.79
C LYS A 387 -14.54 12.16 -33.69
N ARG A 388 -15.88 12.02 -33.74
CA ARG A 388 -16.77 12.93 -34.47
C ARG A 388 -16.62 14.37 -33.97
N GLN A 389 -16.66 14.60 -32.67
CA GLN A 389 -16.49 15.96 -32.11
C GLN A 389 -15.08 16.53 -32.36
N ILE A 390 -14.03 15.71 -32.19
CA ILE A 390 -12.64 16.11 -32.45
C ILE A 390 -12.49 16.55 -33.91
N SER A 391 -12.98 15.76 -34.87
CA SER A 391 -12.88 16.07 -36.31
C SER A 391 -13.65 17.33 -36.75
N GLN A 392 -14.71 17.70 -36.01
CA GLN A 392 -15.53 18.88 -36.27
C GLN A 392 -15.00 20.16 -35.60
N ASN A 393 -13.99 20.07 -34.74
CA ASN A 393 -13.48 21.23 -34.03
C ASN A 393 -12.72 22.17 -35.00
N PRO A 394 -13.06 23.49 -35.05
CA PRO A 394 -12.41 24.47 -35.94
C PRO A 394 -10.89 24.61 -35.75
N ALA A 395 -10.35 24.20 -34.60
CA ALA A 395 -8.91 24.17 -34.35
C ALA A 395 -8.17 23.36 -35.43
N PHE A 396 -8.77 22.28 -35.92
CA PHE A 396 -8.18 21.43 -36.97
C PHE A 396 -8.16 22.07 -38.35
N ASP A 397 -9.01 23.07 -38.60
CA ASP A 397 -9.03 23.86 -39.84
C ASP A 397 -8.14 25.13 -39.76
N ALA A 398 -7.65 25.48 -38.57
CA ALA A 398 -6.89 26.71 -38.34
C ALA A 398 -5.45 26.65 -38.91
N ARG A 399 -5.04 27.62 -39.73
CA ARG A 399 -3.70 27.70 -40.36
C ARG A 399 -2.53 28.07 -39.41
N ASN A 400 -2.73 27.99 -38.10
CA ASN A 400 -1.70 28.37 -37.12
C ASN A 400 -0.52 27.37 -37.12
N THR A 401 0.65 27.79 -37.60
CA THR A 401 1.89 27.00 -37.64
C THR A 401 2.60 26.87 -36.28
N ALA A 402 2.15 27.63 -35.26
CA ALA A 402 2.71 27.60 -33.90
C ALA A 402 2.15 26.45 -33.03
N LEU A 403 1.16 25.70 -33.50
CA LEU A 403 0.60 24.56 -32.77
C LEU A 403 1.44 23.27 -32.99
N PRO A 404 1.56 22.38 -31.98
CA PRO A 404 2.42 21.21 -32.04
C PRO A 404 1.76 20.04 -32.78
N TRP A 405 1.54 20.21 -34.09
CA TRP A 405 0.76 19.28 -34.93
C TRP A 405 1.32 17.85 -34.96
N SER A 406 2.64 17.69 -35.07
CA SER A 406 3.30 16.38 -35.04
C SER A 406 3.00 15.63 -33.73
N LYS A 407 3.18 16.31 -32.59
CA LYS A 407 2.87 15.77 -31.26
C LYS A 407 1.41 15.32 -31.14
N ILE A 408 0.47 16.16 -31.57
CA ILE A 408 -0.97 15.84 -31.49
C ILE A 408 -1.28 14.61 -32.34
N CYS A 409 -0.70 14.50 -33.54
CA CYS A 409 -0.89 13.34 -34.39
C CYS A 409 -0.33 12.07 -33.77
N VAL A 410 0.83 12.13 -33.08
CA VAL A 410 1.38 10.98 -32.33
C VAL A 410 0.45 10.58 -31.18
N GLU A 411 -0.08 11.56 -30.44
CA GLU A 411 -1.03 11.30 -29.35
C GLU A 411 -2.33 10.65 -29.87
N LEU A 412 -2.86 11.12 -31.01
CA LEU A 412 -4.03 10.51 -31.65
C LEU A 412 -3.73 9.12 -32.22
N ALA A 413 -2.57 8.93 -32.86
CA ALA A 413 -2.13 7.64 -33.36
C ALA A 413 -2.00 6.61 -32.22
N SER A 414 -1.52 7.04 -31.05
CA SER A 414 -1.46 6.16 -29.86
C SER A 414 -2.83 5.74 -29.33
N LEU A 415 -3.91 6.41 -29.76
CA LEU A 415 -5.30 6.07 -29.46
C LEU A 415 -5.99 5.36 -30.64
N GLY A 416 -5.23 4.97 -31.67
CA GLY A 416 -5.73 4.34 -32.88
C GLY A 416 -6.57 5.26 -33.77
N TYR A 417 -6.38 6.59 -33.68
CA TYR A 417 -7.11 7.55 -34.52
C TYR A 417 -6.18 8.33 -35.45
N TYR A 418 -6.37 8.13 -36.75
CA TYR A 418 -5.62 8.76 -37.83
C TYR A 418 -6.55 9.69 -38.61
N ASN A 419 -6.28 11.00 -38.56
CA ASN A 419 -7.11 12.00 -39.21
C ASN A 419 -6.38 12.60 -40.42
N ASP A 420 -6.86 12.32 -41.63
CA ASP A 420 -6.16 12.73 -42.87
C ASP A 420 -6.00 14.23 -43.02
N LYS A 421 -6.93 15.06 -42.50
CA LYS A 421 -6.81 16.52 -42.60
C LYS A 421 -5.53 17.04 -41.94
N ILE A 422 -5.18 16.49 -40.78
CA ILE A 422 -3.94 16.86 -40.08
C ILE A 422 -2.71 16.11 -40.56
N LEU A 423 -2.86 14.86 -40.99
CA LEU A 423 -1.73 14.09 -41.53
C LEU A 423 -1.23 14.72 -42.83
N GLN A 424 -2.13 15.06 -43.76
CA GLN A 424 -1.78 15.79 -45.00
C GLN A 424 -1.09 17.11 -44.72
N ARG A 425 -1.44 17.76 -43.62
CA ARG A 425 -0.75 18.96 -43.16
C ARG A 425 0.65 18.64 -42.66
N VAL A 426 0.80 17.75 -41.69
CA VAL A 426 2.11 17.41 -41.10
C VAL A 426 3.10 16.91 -42.16
N PHE A 427 2.63 16.11 -43.12
CA PHE A 427 3.42 15.58 -44.22
C PHE A 427 3.42 16.47 -45.48
N SER A 428 2.89 17.69 -45.42
CA SER A 428 2.94 18.61 -46.56
C SER A 428 4.37 19.08 -46.83
N LYS A 429 4.69 19.35 -48.10
CA LYS A 429 6.03 19.82 -48.50
C LYS A 429 6.42 21.10 -47.76
N GLU A 430 5.47 22.00 -47.53
CA GLU A 430 5.66 23.26 -46.81
C GLU A 430 6.04 23.00 -45.36
N ASN A 431 5.26 22.19 -44.62
CA ASN A 431 5.53 21.92 -43.20
C ASN A 431 6.82 21.12 -42.98
N ILE A 432 7.12 20.15 -43.85
CA ILE A 432 8.39 19.41 -43.82
C ILE A 432 9.57 20.38 -44.04
N SER A 433 9.45 21.31 -45.00
CA SER A 433 10.50 22.30 -45.25
C SER A 433 10.68 23.27 -44.08
N GLU A 434 9.61 23.66 -43.38
CA GLU A 434 9.69 24.47 -42.16
C GLU A 434 10.28 23.69 -40.99
N PHE A 435 9.90 22.43 -40.82
CA PHE A 435 10.44 21.54 -39.79
C PHE A 435 11.96 21.38 -39.95
N ALA A 436 12.44 21.15 -41.18
CA ALA A 436 13.87 21.05 -41.48
C ALA A 436 14.66 22.35 -41.20
N LYS A 437 14.02 23.52 -41.24
CA LYS A 437 14.64 24.83 -40.98
C LYS A 437 14.69 25.21 -39.49
N LYS A 438 13.84 24.62 -38.64
CA LYS A 438 13.80 24.92 -37.20
C LYS A 438 15.02 24.30 -36.49
N GLU A 439 15.54 24.98 -35.47
CA GLU A 439 16.42 24.37 -34.47
C GLU A 439 15.64 23.27 -33.73
N SER A 440 15.63 22.08 -34.31
CA SER A 440 14.79 20.97 -33.87
C SER A 440 15.52 20.19 -32.76
N ASN A 441 14.82 19.92 -31.67
CA ASN A 441 15.36 19.09 -30.59
C ASN A 441 15.16 17.58 -30.92
N VAL A 442 15.87 16.71 -30.19
CA VAL A 442 15.80 15.25 -30.40
C VAL A 442 14.36 14.73 -30.24
N LEU A 443 13.56 15.27 -29.32
CA LEU A 443 12.19 14.84 -29.08
C LEU A 443 11.27 15.07 -30.29
N ASP A 444 11.43 16.21 -30.98
CA ASP A 444 10.64 16.53 -32.18
C ASP A 444 10.94 15.53 -33.33
N TYR A 445 12.20 15.11 -33.47
CA TYR A 445 12.58 14.07 -34.42
C TYR A 445 12.01 12.71 -34.04
N LEU A 446 12.08 12.31 -32.77
CA LEU A 446 11.51 11.04 -32.30
C LEU A 446 9.99 10.99 -32.53
N GLN A 447 9.29 12.10 -32.28
CA GLN A 447 7.85 12.20 -32.53
C GLN A 447 7.52 12.08 -34.02
N LEU A 448 8.25 12.77 -34.90
CA LEU A 448 8.01 12.69 -36.34
C LEU A 448 8.32 11.29 -36.90
N LEU A 449 9.40 10.65 -36.45
CA LEU A 449 9.73 9.28 -36.83
C LEU A 449 8.65 8.29 -36.37
N THR A 450 8.25 8.38 -35.09
CA THR A 450 7.20 7.51 -34.53
C THR A 450 5.88 7.70 -35.27
N LEU A 451 5.52 8.94 -35.62
CA LEU A 451 4.31 9.22 -36.40
C LEU A 451 4.40 8.62 -37.81
N TYR A 452 5.53 8.81 -38.49
CA TYR A 452 5.75 8.29 -39.83
C TYR A 452 5.64 6.77 -39.86
N GLU A 453 6.30 6.07 -38.95
CA GLU A 453 6.24 4.61 -38.84
C GLU A 453 4.83 4.12 -38.43
N ALA A 454 4.13 4.84 -37.55
CA ALA A 454 2.76 4.52 -37.17
C ALA A 454 1.78 4.64 -38.36
N VAL A 455 1.86 5.73 -39.12
CA VAL A 455 0.97 5.97 -40.27
C VAL A 455 1.19 4.90 -41.35
N ARG A 456 2.44 4.53 -41.63
CA ARG A 456 2.74 3.46 -42.58
C ARG A 456 2.29 2.08 -42.09
N SER A 457 2.37 1.81 -40.80
CA SER A 457 2.02 0.50 -40.24
C SER A 457 0.51 0.29 -40.09
N PHE A 458 -0.25 1.36 -39.84
CA PHE A 458 -1.66 1.26 -39.42
C PHE A 458 -2.68 2.03 -40.26
N HIS A 459 -2.24 2.89 -41.19
CA HIS A 459 -3.15 3.79 -41.91
C HIS A 459 -2.95 3.81 -43.43
N ASP A 460 -1.88 4.45 -43.92
CA ASP A 460 -1.65 4.65 -45.37
C ASP A 460 -0.15 4.79 -45.68
N GLU A 461 0.35 3.95 -46.59
CA GLU A 461 1.74 3.99 -47.07
C GLU A 461 2.04 5.16 -48.03
N GLY A 462 1.01 5.88 -48.51
CA GLY A 462 1.15 7.01 -49.43
C GLY A 462 1.76 8.27 -48.81
N TYR A 463 1.80 8.37 -47.48
CA TYR A 463 2.51 9.46 -46.79
C TYR A 463 4.02 9.22 -46.82
N THR A 464 4.77 10.14 -47.44
CA THR A 464 6.23 10.00 -47.64
C THR A 464 7.01 11.15 -47.01
N LEU A 465 8.27 10.87 -46.65
CA LEU A 465 9.24 11.87 -46.20
C LEU A 465 10.40 11.97 -47.21
N PRO A 466 11.03 13.14 -47.37
CA PRO A 466 12.30 13.27 -48.07
C PRO A 466 13.34 12.32 -47.48
N GLN A 467 14.09 11.62 -48.34
CA GLN A 467 15.03 10.57 -47.92
C GLN A 467 16.10 11.09 -46.96
N ASP A 468 16.61 12.30 -47.21
CA ASP A 468 17.58 12.99 -46.36
C ASP A 468 17.04 13.26 -44.95
N LEU A 469 15.77 13.66 -44.83
CA LEU A 469 15.12 13.84 -43.55
C LEU A 469 14.87 12.49 -42.87
N HIS A 470 14.40 11.50 -43.60
CA HIS A 470 14.13 10.16 -43.07
C HIS A 470 15.40 9.50 -42.51
N ASP A 471 16.52 9.55 -43.23
CA ASP A 471 17.82 9.02 -42.78
C ASP A 471 18.30 9.78 -41.53
N LYS A 472 18.11 11.11 -41.51
CA LYS A 472 18.40 11.93 -40.32
C LYS A 472 17.55 11.48 -39.13
N LEU A 473 16.24 11.31 -39.30
CA LEU A 473 15.32 10.87 -38.24
C LEU A 473 15.73 9.52 -37.62
N LYS A 474 16.17 8.56 -38.44
CA LYS A 474 16.67 7.26 -37.94
C LYS A 474 17.98 7.42 -37.14
N SER A 475 18.85 8.34 -37.56
CA SER A 475 20.16 8.53 -36.92
C SER A 475 20.07 9.05 -35.47
N VAL A 476 19.02 9.81 -35.13
CA VAL A 476 18.86 10.46 -33.82
C VAL A 476 18.25 9.58 -32.72
N TRP A 477 17.83 8.35 -33.01
CA TRP A 477 17.31 7.46 -31.97
C TRP A 477 18.40 7.16 -30.92
N PRO A 478 18.13 7.43 -29.61
CA PRO A 478 19.13 7.32 -28.57
C PRO A 478 19.40 5.86 -28.19
N VAL A 479 20.58 5.62 -27.61
CA VAL A 479 20.92 4.39 -26.88
C VAL A 479 20.77 4.68 -25.39
N HIS A 480 20.16 3.77 -24.63
CA HIS A 480 19.99 3.97 -23.20
C HIS A 480 21.32 3.79 -22.43
N ALA A 481 21.59 4.65 -21.44
CA ALA A 481 22.86 4.63 -20.69
C ALA A 481 23.05 3.41 -19.76
N LYS A 482 22.04 2.54 -19.65
CA LYS A 482 22.00 1.36 -18.77
C LYS A 482 21.83 0.05 -19.54
N THR A 483 22.02 0.10 -20.85
CA THR A 483 21.84 -1.07 -21.71
C THR A 483 22.87 -2.16 -21.44
N ASP A 484 24.10 -1.81 -21.07
CA ASP A 484 25.11 -2.81 -20.67
C ASP A 484 24.65 -3.64 -19.46
N LEU A 485 24.00 -3.01 -18.49
CA LEU A 485 23.48 -3.69 -17.31
C LEU A 485 22.28 -4.59 -17.67
N LEU A 486 21.45 -4.14 -18.61
CA LEU A 486 20.32 -4.93 -19.11
C LEU A 486 20.82 -6.20 -19.82
N GLU A 487 21.82 -6.04 -20.68
CA GLU A 487 22.49 -7.14 -21.39
C GLU A 487 23.06 -8.15 -20.40
N GLU A 488 23.81 -7.68 -19.38
CA GLU A 488 24.41 -8.54 -18.36
C GLU A 488 23.35 -9.41 -17.65
N HIS A 489 22.27 -8.79 -17.18
CA HIS A 489 21.22 -9.50 -16.45
C HIS A 489 20.37 -10.43 -17.33
N LEU A 490 20.06 -10.03 -18.57
CA LEU A 490 19.38 -10.91 -19.55
C LEU A 490 20.28 -12.09 -19.93
N ALA A 491 21.55 -11.84 -20.22
CA ALA A 491 22.53 -12.87 -20.53
C ALA A 491 22.68 -13.88 -19.38
N ALA A 492 22.76 -13.39 -18.15
CA ALA A 492 22.80 -14.23 -16.96
C ALA A 492 21.57 -15.15 -16.82
N GLY A 493 20.39 -14.65 -17.21
CA GLY A 493 19.13 -15.40 -17.18
C GLY A 493 18.97 -16.41 -18.33
N LEU A 494 19.46 -16.06 -19.52
CA LEU A 494 19.24 -16.81 -20.76
C LEU A 494 20.35 -17.82 -21.08
N GLY A 495 21.51 -17.74 -20.43
CA GLY A 495 22.59 -18.74 -20.54
C GLY A 495 23.92 -18.22 -21.09
N GLY A 496 24.08 -16.91 -21.26
CA GLY A 496 25.33 -16.28 -21.69
C GLY A 496 25.13 -15.08 -22.62
N LEU A 497 26.21 -14.32 -22.87
CA LEU A 497 26.18 -13.13 -23.74
C LEU A 497 25.83 -13.45 -25.20
N GLY A 498 26.12 -14.68 -25.66
CA GLY A 498 25.77 -15.12 -27.02
C GLY A 498 24.26 -15.13 -27.31
N TYR A 499 23.39 -15.05 -26.30
CA TYR A 499 21.93 -15.09 -26.47
C TYR A 499 21.27 -13.70 -26.52
N VAL A 500 22.05 -12.63 -26.42
CA VAL A 500 21.56 -11.25 -26.36
C VAL A 500 22.32 -10.38 -27.36
N GLY A 501 21.60 -9.73 -28.26
CA GLY A 501 22.13 -8.70 -29.14
C GLY A 501 21.92 -7.33 -28.52
N LYS A 502 22.99 -6.56 -28.33
CA LYS A 502 22.93 -5.23 -27.72
C LYS A 502 22.80 -4.11 -28.76
N ASN A 503 22.05 -3.05 -28.44
CA ASN A 503 21.91 -1.82 -29.23
C ASN A 503 21.53 -2.09 -30.69
N VAL A 504 20.50 -2.91 -30.89
CA VAL A 504 20.14 -3.42 -32.21
C VAL A 504 19.30 -2.40 -32.97
N VAL A 505 19.83 -1.90 -34.09
CA VAL A 505 19.15 -0.95 -34.98
C VAL A 505 18.23 -1.72 -35.91
N LEU A 506 16.94 -1.42 -35.83
CA LEU A 506 15.90 -2.02 -36.64
C LEU A 506 15.71 -1.26 -37.95
N PRO A 507 15.09 -1.84 -38.99
CA PRO A 507 14.96 -1.20 -40.31
C PRO A 507 14.16 0.11 -40.28
N ASN A 508 13.24 0.26 -39.33
CA ASN A 508 12.46 1.47 -39.07
C ASN A 508 13.28 2.59 -38.38
N GLY A 509 14.51 2.30 -37.94
CA GLY A 509 15.40 3.22 -37.22
C GLY A 509 15.26 3.21 -35.70
N PHE A 510 14.30 2.46 -35.15
CA PHE A 510 14.23 2.23 -33.70
C PHE A 510 15.40 1.37 -33.25
N ILE A 511 15.82 1.56 -32.00
CA ILE A 511 16.88 0.76 -31.39
C ILE A 511 16.27 -0.07 -30.28
N ALA A 512 16.39 -1.39 -30.38
CA ALA A 512 16.16 -2.29 -29.26
C ALA A 512 17.41 -2.29 -28.39
N ASP A 513 17.28 -1.95 -27.11
CA ASP A 513 18.41 -1.96 -26.17
C ASP A 513 19.02 -3.37 -26.08
N CYS A 514 18.15 -4.38 -25.98
CA CYS A 514 18.54 -5.78 -26.14
C CYS A 514 17.56 -6.48 -27.08
N LEU A 515 18.07 -7.36 -27.95
CA LEU A 515 17.28 -8.26 -28.77
C LEU A 515 17.64 -9.69 -28.42
N ILE A 516 16.63 -10.52 -28.17
CA ILE A 516 16.80 -11.96 -27.95
C ILE A 516 16.00 -12.72 -29.02
N CYS A 517 16.41 -13.94 -29.33
CA CYS A 517 15.69 -14.78 -30.28
C CYS A 517 15.23 -16.07 -29.62
N LEU A 518 13.96 -16.41 -29.80
CA LEU A 518 13.34 -17.59 -29.18
C LEU A 518 12.82 -18.56 -30.24
N LYS A 519 13.15 -19.85 -30.10
CA LYS A 519 12.58 -20.94 -30.91
C LYS A 519 11.83 -21.91 -30.00
N GLY A 520 10.50 -21.95 -30.12
CA GLY A 520 9.66 -22.79 -29.25
C GLY A 520 9.85 -22.53 -27.75
N GLY A 521 10.19 -21.28 -27.39
CA GLY A 521 10.43 -20.86 -26.01
C GLY A 521 11.88 -20.93 -25.53
N TYR A 522 12.79 -21.54 -26.29
CA TYR A 522 14.21 -21.63 -25.94
C TYR A 522 15.01 -20.49 -26.58
N PRO A 523 15.94 -19.85 -25.84
CA PRO A 523 16.83 -18.84 -26.40
C PRO A 523 17.80 -19.45 -27.40
N VAL A 524 18.02 -18.72 -28.50
CA VAL A 524 18.91 -19.10 -29.60
C VAL A 524 20.10 -18.15 -29.63
N GLU A 525 21.29 -18.71 -29.78
CA GLU A 525 22.53 -17.95 -29.85
C GLU A 525 22.58 -17.10 -31.14
N LEU A 526 22.97 -15.84 -30.99
CA LEU A 526 23.09 -14.86 -32.07
C LEU A 526 24.55 -14.79 -32.52
N GLN A 527 24.77 -14.69 -33.83
CA GLN A 527 26.12 -14.46 -34.36
C GLN A 527 26.45 -12.97 -34.27
N VAL A 528 27.26 -12.58 -33.29
CA VAL A 528 27.67 -11.18 -33.12
C VAL A 528 29.14 -11.02 -33.54
N ALA A 529 29.40 -10.11 -34.49
CA ALA A 529 30.73 -9.59 -34.72
C ALA A 529 31.03 -8.50 -33.65
N ALA A 530 32.06 -8.70 -32.84
CA ALA A 530 32.43 -7.74 -31.81
C ALA A 530 32.96 -6.44 -32.43
N GLY A 531 32.38 -5.28 -32.10
CA GLY A 531 33.00 -3.99 -32.44
C GLY A 531 32.15 -2.71 -32.39
N ASP A 532 30.83 -2.76 -32.59
CA ASP A 532 30.04 -1.53 -32.84
C ASP A 532 29.17 -1.07 -31.66
N LEU A 533 29.01 0.26 -31.51
CA LEU A 533 28.14 0.89 -30.51
C LEU A 533 26.64 0.67 -30.81
N LYS A 534 26.29 0.41 -32.07
CA LYS A 534 24.95 0.16 -32.62
C LYS A 534 25.05 -0.95 -33.68
N VAL A 535 24.25 -2.00 -33.58
CA VAL A 535 24.35 -3.20 -34.45
C VAL A 535 23.11 -3.29 -35.36
N PRO A 536 23.21 -3.22 -36.69
CA PRO A 536 22.07 -3.47 -37.58
C PRO A 536 21.49 -4.88 -37.39
N VAL A 537 20.15 -5.01 -37.38
CA VAL A 537 19.49 -6.30 -37.15
C VAL A 537 19.88 -7.37 -38.18
N GLU A 538 20.20 -6.95 -39.41
CA GLU A 538 20.61 -7.84 -40.49
C GLU A 538 21.91 -8.58 -40.16
N TYR A 539 22.74 -8.04 -39.28
CA TYR A 539 24.02 -8.64 -38.89
C TYR A 539 23.84 -9.77 -37.86
N LEU A 540 22.67 -9.89 -37.23
CA LEU A 540 22.38 -10.94 -36.25
C LEU A 540 22.00 -12.28 -36.88
N ASN A 541 21.79 -12.33 -38.21
CA ASN A 541 21.43 -13.54 -38.97
C ASN A 541 20.30 -14.36 -38.30
N ILE A 542 19.22 -13.69 -37.90
CA ILE A 542 18.10 -14.28 -37.15
C ILE A 542 17.51 -15.47 -37.93
N PRO A 543 17.44 -16.69 -37.36
CA PRO A 543 16.89 -17.83 -38.06
C PRO A 543 15.39 -17.68 -38.34
N LYS A 544 14.93 -18.14 -39.51
CA LYS A 544 13.54 -17.96 -39.98
C LYS A 544 12.44 -18.57 -39.08
N ASP A 545 12.79 -19.53 -38.22
CA ASP A 545 11.85 -20.19 -37.30
C ASP A 545 11.85 -19.57 -35.89
N CYS A 546 12.55 -18.45 -35.68
CA CYS A 546 12.68 -17.80 -34.38
C CYS A 546 11.79 -16.56 -34.29
N VAL A 547 11.28 -16.30 -33.08
CA VAL A 547 10.62 -15.04 -32.74
C VAL A 547 11.68 -14.09 -32.17
N PRO A 548 11.96 -12.95 -32.84
CA PRO A 548 12.82 -11.92 -32.28
C PRO A 548 12.03 -11.11 -31.24
N VAL A 549 12.58 -11.00 -30.03
CA VAL A 549 12.00 -10.23 -28.93
C VAL A 549 12.89 -9.01 -28.67
N CYS A 550 12.35 -7.81 -28.91
CA CYS A 550 12.96 -6.52 -28.65
C CYS A 550 12.66 -6.08 -27.22
N VAL A 551 13.68 -5.96 -26.38
CA VAL A 551 13.60 -5.42 -25.03
C VAL A 551 14.06 -3.96 -25.06
N LEU A 552 13.15 -3.05 -24.69
CA LEU A 552 13.37 -1.61 -24.72
C LEU A 552 13.42 -1.05 -23.29
N ASN A 553 14.51 -0.37 -22.96
CA ASN A 553 14.69 0.35 -21.70
C ASN A 553 14.06 1.73 -21.80
N PHE A 554 13.00 1.94 -21.02
CA PHE A 554 12.36 3.24 -20.92
C PHE A 554 12.69 3.93 -19.59
N HIS A 555 12.86 5.25 -19.67
CA HIS A 555 12.98 6.09 -18.49
C HIS A 555 11.67 6.11 -17.69
N PRO A 556 11.69 6.38 -16.38
CA PRO A 556 10.50 6.36 -15.53
C PRO A 556 9.37 7.29 -16.00
N GLY A 557 9.72 8.42 -16.63
CA GLY A 557 8.72 9.35 -17.18
C GLY A 557 7.90 8.81 -18.36
N CYS A 558 8.27 7.65 -18.90
CA CYS A 558 7.51 6.90 -19.91
C CYS A 558 6.37 6.07 -19.31
N PHE A 559 6.38 5.87 -17.99
CA PHE A 559 5.38 5.11 -17.25
C PHE A 559 4.59 6.03 -16.32
N SER A 560 3.45 5.55 -15.83
CA SER A 560 2.75 6.17 -14.72
C SER A 560 3.46 5.89 -13.39
N MET A 561 3.56 6.87 -12.51
CA MET A 561 4.19 6.76 -11.19
C MET A 561 3.48 5.78 -10.25
N ASN A 562 2.15 5.69 -10.28
CA ASN A 562 1.38 4.78 -9.39
C ASN A 562 1.19 3.38 -9.96
N SER A 563 0.82 3.25 -11.23
CA SER A 563 0.41 1.96 -11.80
C SER A 563 1.46 1.28 -12.68
N ASN A 564 2.65 1.89 -12.83
CA ASN A 564 3.68 1.48 -13.79
C ASN A 564 3.16 1.22 -15.22
N ARG A 565 2.05 1.86 -15.60
CA ARG A 565 1.43 1.71 -16.92
C ARG A 565 2.23 2.50 -17.95
N LEU A 566 2.65 1.84 -19.03
CA LEU A 566 3.32 2.50 -20.14
C LEU A 566 2.37 3.49 -20.82
N ARG A 567 2.84 4.72 -21.03
CA ARG A 567 2.05 5.79 -21.64
C ARG A 567 1.87 5.55 -23.14
N GLY A 568 0.76 6.01 -23.69
CA GLY A 568 0.28 5.66 -25.03
C GLY A 568 1.31 5.91 -26.13
N THR A 569 2.01 7.05 -26.13
CA THR A 569 3.01 7.34 -27.18
C THR A 569 4.20 6.37 -27.18
N PHE A 570 4.54 5.80 -26.02
CA PHE A 570 5.59 4.78 -25.92
C PHE A 570 5.03 3.38 -26.17
N ARG A 571 3.77 3.11 -25.80
CA ARG A 571 3.07 1.89 -26.19
C ARG A 571 2.94 1.78 -27.71
N LEU A 572 2.70 2.90 -28.40
CA LEU A 572 2.67 2.97 -29.87
C LEU A 572 3.98 2.47 -30.50
N VAL A 573 5.14 2.72 -29.87
CA VAL A 573 6.42 2.18 -30.35
C VAL A 573 6.42 0.65 -30.32
N LEU A 574 5.88 0.06 -29.25
CA LEU A 574 5.72 -1.40 -29.14
C LEU A 574 4.73 -1.91 -30.18
N ASP A 575 3.60 -1.25 -30.36
CA ASP A 575 2.58 -1.65 -31.34
C ASP A 575 3.14 -1.66 -32.78
N ILE A 576 3.95 -0.65 -33.15
CA ILE A 576 4.65 -0.60 -34.44
C ILE A 576 5.57 -1.81 -34.59
N LEU A 577 6.40 -2.11 -33.58
CA LEU A 577 7.32 -3.25 -33.62
C LEU A 577 6.58 -4.59 -33.73
N GLU A 578 5.49 -4.73 -33.00
CA GLU A 578 4.62 -5.90 -33.02
C GLU A 578 3.99 -6.12 -34.40
N THR A 579 3.55 -5.05 -35.05
CA THR A 579 3.02 -5.10 -36.42
C THR A 579 4.10 -5.42 -37.46
N GLN A 580 5.35 -5.06 -37.19
CA GLN A 580 6.50 -5.37 -38.03
C GLN A 580 7.09 -6.77 -37.77
N GLY A 581 6.44 -7.59 -36.93
CA GLY A 581 6.81 -8.99 -36.71
C GLY A 581 7.76 -9.26 -35.55
N TYR A 582 8.00 -8.27 -34.68
CA TYR A 582 8.82 -8.43 -33.47
C TYR A 582 7.93 -8.60 -32.23
N ALA A 583 8.36 -9.37 -31.24
CA ALA A 583 7.76 -9.25 -29.91
C ALA A 583 8.42 -8.09 -29.17
N ALA A 584 7.66 -7.15 -28.61
CA ALA A 584 8.23 -5.98 -27.94
C ALA A 584 7.95 -5.97 -26.43
N VAL A 585 8.98 -5.73 -25.62
CA VAL A 585 8.95 -5.70 -24.16
C VAL A 585 9.44 -4.35 -23.68
N ALA A 586 8.64 -3.65 -22.88
CA ALA A 586 9.05 -2.40 -22.24
C ALA A 586 9.55 -2.68 -20.82
N VAL A 587 10.75 -2.19 -20.48
CA VAL A 587 11.33 -2.29 -19.15
C VAL A 587 11.39 -0.92 -18.52
N ASN A 588 10.79 -0.77 -17.33
CA ASN A 588 10.99 0.42 -16.49
C ASN A 588 12.33 0.29 -15.76
N VAL A 589 13.32 1.07 -16.20
CA VAL A 589 14.69 0.96 -15.68
C VAL A 589 14.78 1.30 -14.19
N SER A 590 14.00 2.26 -13.69
CA SER A 590 14.10 2.62 -12.27
C SER A 590 13.49 1.57 -11.36
N GLU A 591 12.35 1.01 -11.75
CA GLU A 591 11.71 -0.07 -10.99
C GLU A 591 12.58 -1.32 -11.00
N TRP A 592 13.05 -1.72 -12.18
CA TRP A 592 13.96 -2.85 -12.32
C TRP A 592 15.23 -2.67 -11.48
N LEU A 593 15.86 -1.49 -11.49
CA LEU A 593 17.07 -1.25 -10.69
C LEU A 593 16.79 -1.07 -9.19
N SER A 594 15.59 -0.64 -8.82
CA SER A 594 15.14 -0.60 -7.41
C SER A 594 14.88 -2.00 -6.85
N ALA A 595 14.65 -3.00 -7.71
CA ALA A 595 14.54 -4.38 -7.27
C ALA A 595 15.86 -4.88 -6.64
N PRO A 596 15.78 -5.73 -5.60
CA PRO A 596 16.95 -6.40 -5.02
C PRO A 596 17.81 -7.07 -6.09
N ALA A 597 19.13 -7.12 -5.88
CA ALA A 597 20.07 -7.58 -6.89
C ALA A 597 19.76 -8.99 -7.44
N HIS A 598 19.23 -9.89 -6.59
CA HIS A 598 18.82 -11.24 -6.99
C HIS A 598 17.53 -11.26 -7.84
N GLU A 599 16.63 -10.29 -7.66
CA GLU A 599 15.37 -10.15 -8.41
C GLU A 599 15.54 -9.47 -9.78
N ARG A 600 16.65 -8.77 -10.01
CA ARG A 600 16.87 -8.02 -11.27
C ARG A 600 16.84 -8.91 -12.49
N THR A 601 17.45 -10.10 -12.45
CA THR A 601 17.40 -11.05 -13.58
C THR A 601 16.02 -11.71 -13.71
N PRO A 602 15.42 -12.26 -12.63
CA PRO A 602 14.03 -12.74 -12.64
C PRO A 602 13.02 -11.73 -13.17
N TYR A 603 13.09 -10.46 -12.76
CA TYR A 603 12.24 -9.38 -13.23
C TYR A 603 12.24 -9.31 -14.76
N LEU A 604 13.42 -9.23 -15.37
CA LEU A 604 13.54 -9.12 -16.83
C LEU A 604 13.02 -10.37 -17.55
N LEU A 605 13.33 -11.56 -17.01
CA LEU A 605 12.83 -12.82 -17.56
C LEU A 605 11.32 -12.95 -17.42
N ARG A 606 10.73 -12.37 -16.37
CA ARG A 606 9.29 -12.31 -16.16
C ARG A 606 8.64 -11.38 -17.19
N GLU A 607 9.17 -10.18 -17.42
CA GLU A 607 8.63 -9.26 -18.44
C GLU A 607 8.71 -9.87 -19.85
N VAL A 608 9.84 -10.52 -20.18
CA VAL A 608 9.97 -11.29 -21.43
C VAL A 608 8.99 -12.47 -21.45
N GLY A 609 8.86 -13.18 -20.33
CA GLY A 609 7.95 -14.31 -20.17
C GLY A 609 6.49 -13.95 -20.37
N TYR A 610 6.04 -12.81 -19.83
CA TYR A 610 4.70 -12.26 -20.06
C TYR A 610 4.47 -12.01 -21.55
N LYS A 611 5.42 -11.35 -22.23
CA LYS A 611 5.28 -11.12 -23.67
C LYS A 611 5.26 -12.41 -24.48
N CYS A 612 6.06 -13.41 -24.09
CA CYS A 612 6.01 -14.74 -24.69
C CYS A 612 4.63 -15.37 -24.50
N GLY A 613 4.04 -15.25 -23.31
CA GLY A 613 2.70 -15.76 -23.00
C GLY A 613 1.61 -15.15 -23.89
N GLU A 614 1.64 -13.84 -24.11
CA GLU A 614 0.70 -13.13 -25.00
C GLU A 614 0.71 -13.69 -26.44
N ILE A 615 1.87 -14.11 -26.93
CA ILE A 615 2.03 -14.69 -28.27
C ILE A 615 1.96 -16.23 -28.28
N GLY A 616 1.50 -16.85 -27.20
CA GLY A 616 1.28 -18.30 -27.12
C GLY A 616 2.56 -19.14 -26.95
N MET A 617 3.65 -18.56 -26.45
CA MET A 617 4.95 -19.21 -26.25
C MET A 617 5.37 -19.19 -24.76
N LYS A 618 5.99 -20.27 -24.26
CA LYS A 618 6.52 -20.33 -22.88
C LYS A 618 8.03 -20.17 -22.88
N LEU A 619 8.57 -19.16 -22.20
CA LEU A 619 10.02 -18.99 -22.02
C LEU A 619 10.63 -20.16 -21.22
N ARG A 620 11.76 -20.71 -21.67
CA ARG A 620 12.46 -21.86 -21.05
C ARG A 620 13.93 -21.54 -20.85
N ASN A 621 14.41 -21.62 -19.60
CA ASN A 621 15.77 -21.22 -19.20
C ASN A 621 16.76 -22.40 -19.08
N PHE A 622 18.05 -22.13 -19.30
CA PHE A 622 19.12 -23.12 -19.25
C PHE A 622 19.59 -23.51 -17.83
N ARG A 623 19.36 -22.69 -16.79
CA ARG A 623 19.91 -22.94 -15.43
C ARG A 623 19.29 -24.13 -14.68
N LEU A 624 18.08 -24.57 -15.02
CA LEU A 624 17.45 -25.75 -14.40
C LEU A 624 17.81 -27.09 -15.09
N CYS A 625 18.56 -27.05 -16.20
CA CYS A 625 18.77 -28.23 -17.05
C CYS A 625 20.15 -28.91 -16.86
N SER A 626 21.11 -28.28 -16.17
CA SER A 626 22.48 -28.82 -16.04
C SER A 626 22.59 -30.06 -15.14
N ILE A 627 21.57 -30.39 -14.34
CA ILE A 627 21.49 -31.66 -13.60
C ILE A 627 20.80 -32.76 -14.45
N GLN A 628 20.03 -32.39 -15.46
CA GLN A 628 19.29 -33.35 -16.32
C GLN A 628 20.01 -33.71 -17.63
N MET A 629 20.95 -32.89 -18.11
CA MET A 629 21.54 -33.04 -19.45
C MET A 629 22.76 -33.98 -19.55
N GLN A 630 23.02 -34.81 -18.53
CA GLN A 630 23.95 -35.94 -18.64
C GLN A 630 23.26 -37.30 -18.87
N ARG A 631 21.90 -37.35 -18.86
CA ARG A 631 21.13 -38.61 -18.95
C ARG A 631 20.32 -38.82 -20.22
N SER A 632 20.34 -37.88 -21.17
CA SER A 632 19.45 -37.91 -22.35
C SER A 632 20.18 -38.04 -23.70
N ARG A 633 21.42 -38.56 -23.71
CA ARG A 633 22.17 -38.89 -24.94
C ARG A 633 21.92 -40.30 -25.52
N GLU A 634 21.00 -41.08 -24.98
CA GLU A 634 20.79 -42.49 -25.42
C GLU A 634 19.42 -42.83 -26.04
N LEU A 635 18.48 -41.89 -26.22
CA LEU A 635 17.08 -42.26 -26.54
C LEU A 635 16.47 -41.67 -27.81
N LEU A 636 17.27 -41.39 -28.85
CA LEU A 636 16.73 -41.02 -30.17
C LEU A 636 17.20 -41.99 -31.28
N ARG A 637 16.59 -43.18 -31.29
CA ARG A 637 16.37 -43.98 -32.50
C ARG A 637 14.97 -44.61 -32.44
N SER A 638 14.00 -43.95 -33.05
CA SER A 638 13.01 -44.52 -33.98
C SER A 638 11.89 -43.51 -34.23
N ARG A 639 11.31 -43.64 -35.42
CA ARG A 639 10.53 -42.68 -36.19
C ARG A 639 9.03 -43.02 -36.15
N GLU A 640 8.25 -42.03 -36.62
CA GLU A 640 6.88 -42.11 -37.19
C GLU A 640 5.71 -42.23 -36.18
N GLY A 641 4.59 -41.51 -36.29
CA GLY A 641 4.11 -40.54 -37.29
C GLY A 641 2.73 -39.94 -36.88
N TRP A 642 2.58 -38.65 -37.20
CA TRP A 642 1.41 -37.79 -37.54
C TRP A 642 -0.07 -38.12 -37.20
N CYS A 643 -0.79 -37.00 -36.95
CA CYS A 643 -2.16 -36.62 -37.36
C CYS A 643 -3.34 -36.75 -36.36
N VAL A 644 -3.82 -35.63 -35.78
CA VAL A 644 -4.95 -34.77 -36.26
C VAL A 644 -5.47 -33.87 -35.12
N LEU A 645 -5.58 -32.58 -35.44
CA LEU A 645 -6.21 -31.47 -34.69
C LEU A 645 -7.74 -31.47 -34.83
N LEU A 646 -8.40 -30.79 -33.88
CA LEU A 646 -9.79 -30.25 -33.86
C LEU A 646 -10.78 -31.00 -32.97
N VAL A 647 -10.95 -30.53 -31.73
CA VAL A 647 -12.15 -29.81 -31.24
C VAL A 647 -11.73 -29.11 -29.93
N ALA A 648 -11.53 -27.80 -30.01
CA ALA A 648 -11.42 -26.93 -28.84
C ALA A 648 -12.47 -25.84 -28.98
N SER A 649 -13.59 -26.00 -28.30
CA SER A 649 -14.49 -24.92 -27.87
C SER A 649 -15.53 -25.51 -26.93
N MET A 650 -15.65 -24.91 -25.74
CA MET A 650 -16.52 -25.29 -24.62
C MET A 650 -16.14 -26.56 -23.84
N CYS A 651 -15.09 -26.47 -23.03
CA CYS A 651 -15.07 -27.19 -21.75
C CYS A 651 -15.18 -26.14 -20.63
N MET A 652 -16.39 -25.94 -20.11
CA MET A 652 -16.53 -25.68 -18.67
C MET A 652 -15.72 -26.78 -17.98
N VAL A 653 -14.77 -26.40 -17.12
CA VAL A 653 -14.12 -27.38 -16.26
C VAL A 653 -15.23 -27.88 -15.33
N CYS A 654 -15.77 -29.06 -15.62
CA CYS A 654 -16.44 -29.84 -14.58
C CYS A 654 -15.34 -30.15 -13.55
N GLU A 655 -15.48 -29.62 -12.33
CA GLU A 655 -14.60 -29.98 -11.23
C GLU A 655 -14.88 -31.43 -10.84
N GLY A 656 -14.05 -32.34 -11.33
CA GLY A 656 -14.10 -33.74 -10.92
C GLY A 656 -13.87 -33.86 -9.42
N ARG A 657 -14.80 -34.51 -8.70
CA ARG A 657 -14.70 -34.77 -7.25
C ARG A 657 -13.41 -35.50 -6.84
N TYR A 658 -12.90 -36.36 -7.72
CA TYR A 658 -11.68 -37.13 -7.52
C TYR A 658 -10.55 -36.62 -8.40
N GLY A 659 -9.33 -36.61 -7.86
CA GLY A 659 -8.10 -36.37 -8.61
C GLY A 659 -7.05 -37.43 -8.32
N TYR A 660 -6.21 -37.74 -9.29
CA TYR A 660 -5.08 -38.64 -9.08
C TYR A 660 -3.88 -38.32 -9.97
N VAL A 661 -2.71 -38.71 -9.47
CA VAL A 661 -1.41 -38.53 -10.12
C VAL A 661 -0.89 -39.88 -10.56
N VAL A 662 -0.63 -40.02 -11.86
CA VAL A 662 0.14 -41.15 -12.42
C VAL A 662 1.50 -40.67 -12.91
N TRP A 663 2.50 -41.53 -12.77
CA TRP A 663 3.87 -41.23 -13.14
C TRP A 663 4.35 -42.18 -14.23
N ASN A 664 4.41 -41.69 -15.48
CA ASN A 664 4.94 -42.45 -16.61
C ASN A 664 6.36 -41.96 -16.92
N GLY A 665 7.38 -42.71 -16.49
CA GLY A 665 8.78 -42.34 -16.67
C GLY A 665 9.17 -41.11 -15.84
N SER A 666 9.47 -39.99 -16.51
CA SER A 666 9.73 -38.68 -15.88
C SER A 666 8.54 -37.71 -15.92
N LYS A 667 7.44 -38.09 -16.60
CA LYS A 667 6.26 -37.23 -16.79
C LYS A 667 5.21 -37.49 -15.71
N VAL A 668 4.89 -36.44 -14.94
CA VAL A 668 3.76 -36.41 -14.02
C VAL A 668 2.50 -36.07 -14.82
N THR A 669 1.43 -36.85 -14.67
CA THR A 669 0.14 -36.57 -15.29
C THR A 669 -0.95 -36.61 -14.22
N VAL A 670 -1.71 -35.52 -14.13
CA VAL A 670 -2.91 -35.44 -13.27
C VAL A 670 -4.14 -35.70 -14.11
N LYS A 671 -5.08 -36.44 -13.53
CA LYS A 671 -6.41 -36.65 -14.07
C LYS A 671 -7.43 -36.36 -12.98
N THR A 672 -8.56 -35.80 -13.39
CA THR A 672 -9.73 -35.60 -12.55
C THR A 672 -10.89 -36.43 -13.08
N SER A 673 -11.77 -36.88 -12.19
CA SER A 673 -13.00 -37.60 -12.54
C SER A 673 -14.06 -37.40 -11.47
N ASP A 674 -15.33 -37.57 -11.84
CA ASP A 674 -16.48 -37.63 -10.94
C ASP A 674 -16.70 -39.03 -10.35
N TYR A 675 -16.01 -40.05 -10.86
CA TYR A 675 -16.20 -41.44 -10.48
C TYR A 675 -14.93 -42.02 -9.87
N PHE A 676 -15.05 -42.54 -8.65
CA PHE A 676 -13.98 -43.25 -7.95
C PHE A 676 -13.37 -44.39 -8.80
N ALA A 677 -14.19 -45.09 -9.60
CA ALA A 677 -13.77 -46.21 -10.43
C ALA A 677 -12.75 -45.83 -11.53
N ASP A 678 -12.59 -44.54 -11.85
CA ASP A 678 -11.65 -44.06 -12.86
C ASP A 678 -10.22 -43.89 -12.33
N ILE A 679 -10.03 -44.06 -11.01
CA ILE A 679 -8.71 -44.05 -10.38
C ILE A 679 -8.06 -45.41 -10.65
N PRO A 680 -6.93 -45.45 -11.38
CA PRO A 680 -6.26 -46.70 -11.71
C PRO A 680 -5.70 -47.37 -10.45
N ASP A 681 -5.45 -48.68 -10.51
CA ASP A 681 -4.81 -49.42 -9.40
C ASP A 681 -3.42 -48.87 -9.06
N VAL A 682 -2.69 -48.34 -10.05
CA VAL A 682 -1.35 -47.76 -9.89
C VAL A 682 -1.43 -46.23 -9.98
N TYR A 683 -1.28 -45.58 -8.83
CA TYR A 683 -1.24 -44.12 -8.67
C TYR A 683 -0.16 -43.73 -7.66
N VAL A 684 0.40 -42.52 -7.78
CA VAL A 684 1.36 -41.98 -6.79
C VAL A 684 0.62 -41.27 -5.66
N ALA A 685 -0.36 -40.45 -6.02
CA ALA A 685 -1.25 -39.76 -5.10
C ALA A 685 -2.67 -39.75 -5.67
N ARG A 686 -3.67 -39.76 -4.79
CA ARG A 686 -5.08 -39.59 -5.11
C ARG A 686 -5.73 -38.70 -4.07
N ALA A 687 -6.78 -38.00 -4.44
CA ALA A 687 -7.50 -37.13 -3.54
C ALA A 687 -8.99 -37.03 -3.88
N THR A 688 -9.79 -36.74 -2.87
CA THR A 688 -11.13 -36.18 -3.00
C THR A 688 -11.10 -34.72 -2.60
N TYR A 689 -11.72 -33.86 -3.42
CA TYR A 689 -11.83 -32.44 -3.16
C TYR A 689 -13.28 -32.00 -3.34
N SER A 690 -13.75 -31.18 -2.40
CA SER A 690 -15.07 -30.53 -2.50
C SER A 690 -14.99 -29.11 -1.94
N ASN A 691 -15.50 -28.15 -2.71
CA ASN A 691 -15.63 -26.77 -2.28
C ASN A 691 -17.05 -26.51 -1.76
N GLU A 692 -17.23 -26.62 -0.45
CA GLU A 692 -18.52 -26.43 0.22
C GLU A 692 -18.55 -25.15 1.08
N ILE A 693 -17.71 -24.16 0.75
CA ILE A 693 -17.57 -22.93 1.56
C ILE A 693 -18.89 -22.17 1.64
N ASN A 694 -19.66 -22.12 0.55
CA ASN A 694 -20.94 -21.41 0.52
C ASN A 694 -22.04 -22.04 1.40
N THR A 695 -21.93 -23.31 1.75
CA THR A 695 -22.96 -24.04 2.52
C THR A 695 -22.50 -24.38 3.93
N THR A 696 -21.21 -24.60 4.14
CA THR A 696 -20.65 -25.06 5.42
C THR A 696 -19.58 -24.14 6.00
N GLY A 697 -19.06 -23.19 5.19
CA GLY A 697 -17.87 -22.39 5.51
C GLY A 697 -16.54 -23.12 5.30
N TRP A 698 -16.55 -24.39 4.85
CA TRP A 698 -15.36 -25.22 4.67
C TRP A 698 -15.25 -25.79 3.26
N ALA A 699 -14.02 -25.91 2.75
CA ALA A 699 -13.66 -26.87 1.71
C ALA A 699 -13.06 -28.13 2.36
N PHE A 700 -13.18 -29.28 1.69
CA PHE A 700 -12.65 -30.55 2.16
C PHE A 700 -11.65 -31.12 1.17
N LEU A 701 -10.50 -31.57 1.68
CA LEU A 701 -9.48 -32.26 0.91
C LEU A 701 -9.04 -33.51 1.66
N GLU A 702 -9.20 -34.68 1.07
CA GLU A 702 -8.63 -35.93 1.58
C GLU A 702 -7.65 -36.49 0.56
N LEU A 703 -6.38 -36.59 0.93
CA LEU A 703 -5.28 -36.93 0.04
C LEU A 703 -4.49 -38.13 0.57
N HIS A 704 -4.29 -39.11 -0.32
CA HIS A 704 -3.58 -40.36 -0.03
C HIS A 704 -2.41 -40.55 -0.99
N THR A 705 -1.26 -40.96 -0.50
CA THR A 705 -0.12 -41.38 -1.33
C THR A 705 0.04 -42.90 -1.35
N SER A 706 0.67 -43.43 -2.40
CA SER A 706 0.97 -44.87 -2.51
C SER A 706 2.34 -45.22 -1.94
N ARG A 707 2.40 -46.37 -1.25
CA ARG A 707 3.62 -46.96 -0.68
C ARG A 707 4.60 -47.48 -1.74
N ASP A 708 4.14 -47.66 -2.96
CA ASP A 708 4.93 -48.25 -4.05
C ASP A 708 5.93 -47.26 -4.67
N PHE A 709 5.88 -46.00 -4.24
CA PHE A 709 6.73 -44.92 -4.73
C PHE A 709 7.64 -44.37 -3.65
N SER A 710 8.79 -43.81 -4.04
CA SER A 710 9.71 -43.18 -3.09
C SER A 710 9.07 -41.99 -2.39
N ASP A 711 9.53 -41.69 -1.19
CA ASP A 711 8.97 -40.62 -0.36
C ASP A 711 9.02 -39.26 -1.05
N GLU A 712 10.08 -38.96 -1.82
CA GLU A 712 10.16 -37.72 -2.61
C GLU A 712 9.06 -37.65 -3.67
N LYS A 713 8.75 -38.78 -4.34
CA LYS A 713 7.66 -38.84 -5.31
C LYS A 713 6.30 -38.69 -4.63
N GLN A 714 6.13 -39.31 -3.46
CA GLN A 714 4.91 -39.19 -2.66
C GLN A 714 4.68 -37.74 -2.22
N ALA A 715 5.70 -37.09 -1.64
CA ALA A 715 5.62 -35.71 -1.19
C ALA A 715 5.35 -34.73 -2.34
N TYR A 716 6.07 -34.86 -3.45
CA TYR A 716 5.89 -34.02 -4.63
C TYR A 716 4.49 -34.19 -5.23
N ALA A 717 4.04 -35.43 -5.40
CA ALA A 717 2.72 -35.72 -5.96
C ALA A 717 1.58 -35.27 -5.05
N ALA A 718 1.76 -35.35 -3.73
CA ALA A 718 0.79 -34.83 -2.76
C ALA A 718 0.62 -33.31 -2.92
N GLY A 719 1.73 -32.57 -2.91
CA GLY A 719 1.70 -31.13 -3.16
C GLY A 719 1.10 -30.79 -4.51
N TYR A 720 1.57 -31.45 -5.58
CA TYR A 720 1.10 -31.20 -6.94
C TYR A 720 -0.41 -31.40 -7.06
N LEU A 721 -0.93 -32.51 -6.54
CA LEU A 721 -2.35 -32.81 -6.64
C LEU A 721 -3.19 -31.79 -5.88
N GLU A 722 -2.79 -31.41 -4.66
CA GLU A 722 -3.46 -30.38 -3.89
C GLU A 722 -3.46 -29.03 -4.62
N GLY A 723 -2.30 -28.60 -5.12
CA GLY A 723 -2.16 -27.32 -5.81
C GLY A 723 -3.02 -27.27 -7.07
N PHE A 724 -3.07 -28.38 -7.81
CA PHE A 724 -3.87 -28.51 -9.02
C PHE A 724 -5.39 -28.47 -8.73
N LEU A 725 -5.85 -29.25 -7.75
CA LEU A 725 -7.28 -29.34 -7.42
C LEU A 725 -7.83 -28.08 -6.75
N THR A 726 -7.00 -27.40 -5.96
CA THR A 726 -7.44 -26.26 -5.13
C THR A 726 -7.06 -24.90 -5.72
N ARG A 727 -6.67 -24.88 -7.00
CA ARG A 727 -6.12 -23.71 -7.70
C ARG A 727 -6.92 -22.43 -7.49
N ASP A 728 -8.24 -22.47 -7.63
CA ASP A 728 -9.07 -21.26 -7.52
C ASP A 728 -9.08 -20.70 -6.09
N LEU A 729 -9.16 -21.57 -5.08
CA LEU A 729 -9.10 -21.16 -3.67
C LEU A 729 -7.70 -20.63 -3.30
N ILE A 730 -6.63 -21.19 -3.86
CA ILE A 730 -5.26 -20.68 -3.66
C ILE A 730 -5.15 -19.24 -4.16
N TRP A 731 -5.60 -18.97 -5.38
CA TRP A 731 -5.53 -17.63 -5.96
C TRP A 731 -6.33 -16.61 -5.14
N MET A 732 -7.58 -16.95 -4.80
CA MET A 732 -8.44 -16.07 -4.00
C MET A 732 -7.85 -15.78 -2.61
N HIS A 733 -7.27 -16.79 -1.97
CA HIS A 733 -6.66 -16.62 -0.65
C HIS A 733 -5.36 -15.79 -0.71
N TRP A 734 -4.53 -15.99 -1.74
CA TRP A 734 -3.35 -15.15 -1.98
C TRP A 734 -3.73 -13.68 -2.19
N GLN A 735 -4.82 -13.41 -2.93
CA GLN A 735 -5.35 -12.06 -3.11
C GLN A 735 -5.80 -11.43 -1.78
N ASN A 736 -6.47 -12.22 -0.92
CA ASN A 736 -6.98 -11.74 0.36
C ASN A 736 -5.88 -11.49 1.39
N MET A 737 -4.82 -12.30 1.39
CA MET A 737 -3.80 -12.28 2.46
C MET A 737 -2.47 -11.65 2.05
N LEU A 738 -1.94 -11.95 0.85
CA LEU A 738 -0.54 -11.68 0.52
C LEU A 738 -0.34 -10.58 -0.54
N LYS A 739 -1.26 -10.43 -1.51
CA LYS A 739 -1.12 -9.48 -2.63
C LYS A 739 -0.77 -8.04 -2.19
N GLY A 740 -1.33 -7.59 -1.08
CA GLY A 740 -1.10 -6.25 -0.53
C GLY A 740 -0.06 -6.17 0.60
N TYR A 741 0.54 -7.29 1.02
CA TYR A 741 1.34 -7.35 2.25
C TYR A 741 2.54 -6.39 2.26
N CYS A 742 3.23 -6.29 1.12
CA CYS A 742 4.41 -5.43 0.95
C CYS A 742 4.10 -3.99 0.50
N TYR A 743 2.82 -3.64 0.32
CA TYR A 743 2.44 -2.27 -0.02
C TYR A 743 2.88 -1.30 1.10
N ASN A 744 3.60 -0.23 0.74
CA ASN A 744 4.26 0.71 1.67
C ASN A 744 5.22 0.06 2.69
N LYS A 745 5.72 -1.16 2.44
CA LYS A 745 6.66 -1.89 3.31
C LYS A 745 7.84 -2.52 2.52
N THR A 746 8.20 -1.94 1.38
CA THR A 746 9.19 -2.51 0.45
C THR A 746 10.54 -2.81 1.12
N ASP A 747 11.02 -1.92 1.98
CA ASP A 747 12.31 -2.10 2.66
C ASP A 747 12.30 -3.31 3.61
N VAL A 748 11.23 -3.44 4.41
CA VAL A 748 11.07 -4.57 5.35
C VAL A 748 10.87 -5.87 4.59
N CYS A 749 10.10 -5.86 3.50
CA CYS A 749 9.95 -7.04 2.64
C CYS A 749 11.27 -7.45 1.98
N GLY A 750 12.10 -6.49 1.56
CA GLY A 750 13.45 -6.77 1.04
C GLY A 750 14.35 -7.46 2.09
N LEU A 751 14.26 -7.04 3.35
CA LEU A 751 14.97 -7.71 4.46
C LEU A 751 14.44 -9.12 4.73
N ILE A 752 13.12 -9.32 4.64
CA ILE A 752 12.50 -10.65 4.79
C ILE A 752 12.99 -11.58 3.67
N GLU A 753 13.01 -11.12 2.41
CA GLU A 753 13.57 -11.92 1.30
C GLU A 753 15.02 -12.31 1.56
N GLU A 754 15.87 -11.37 1.96
CA GLU A 754 17.28 -11.67 2.28
C GLU A 754 17.41 -12.68 3.43
N PHE A 755 16.52 -12.60 4.44
CA PHE A 755 16.46 -13.56 5.52
C PHE A 755 16.08 -14.95 5.00
N VAL A 756 15.03 -15.03 4.18
CA VAL A 756 14.52 -16.30 3.64
C VAL A 756 15.55 -16.95 2.72
N ASP A 757 16.22 -16.19 1.84
CA ASP A 757 17.30 -16.70 0.98
C ASP A 757 18.39 -17.40 1.80
N LYS A 758 18.91 -16.71 2.82
CA LYS A 758 19.93 -17.27 3.72
C LYS A 758 19.41 -18.48 4.51
N ASN A 759 18.14 -18.47 4.90
CA ASN A 759 17.53 -19.58 5.63
C ASN A 759 17.39 -20.82 4.75
N GLU A 760 16.96 -20.66 3.50
CA GLU A 760 16.88 -21.75 2.53
C GLU A 760 18.25 -22.32 2.17
N GLU A 761 19.26 -21.48 1.96
CA GLU A 761 20.64 -21.92 1.75
C GLU A 761 21.13 -22.75 2.94
N TYR A 762 20.86 -22.29 4.17
CA TYR A 762 21.18 -23.03 5.39
C TYR A 762 20.44 -24.37 5.45
N MET A 763 19.13 -24.38 5.17
CA MET A 763 18.33 -25.61 5.18
C MET A 763 18.80 -26.62 4.14
N ALA A 764 19.09 -26.17 2.91
CA ALA A 764 19.63 -27.02 1.85
C ALA A 764 20.97 -27.64 2.26
N ALA A 765 21.90 -26.83 2.78
CA ALA A 765 23.20 -27.32 3.27
C ALA A 765 23.06 -28.34 4.41
N MET A 766 22.12 -28.12 5.32
CA MET A 766 21.85 -29.04 6.43
C MET A 766 21.19 -30.34 5.98
N VAL A 767 20.25 -30.28 5.02
CA VAL A 767 19.64 -31.47 4.41
C VAL A 767 20.71 -32.33 3.73
N ASP A 768 21.59 -31.72 2.93
CA ASP A 768 22.64 -32.44 2.22
C ASP A 768 23.67 -33.06 3.17
N SER A 769 24.13 -32.28 4.15
CA SER A 769 25.15 -32.71 5.12
C SER A 769 24.63 -33.76 6.11
N ASN A 770 23.30 -33.88 6.28
CA ASN A 770 22.66 -34.76 7.25
C ASN A 770 21.65 -35.71 6.60
N ALA A 771 21.93 -36.21 5.40
CA ALA A 771 21.02 -37.05 4.62
C ALA A 771 20.43 -38.25 5.39
N ASN A 772 21.16 -38.83 6.35
CA ASN A 772 20.72 -39.96 7.18
C ASN A 772 20.09 -39.55 8.53
N ASN A 773 19.73 -38.27 8.71
CA ASN A 773 19.05 -37.78 9.90
C ASN A 773 17.55 -37.66 9.66
N SER A 774 16.73 -38.30 10.49
CA SER A 774 15.28 -38.29 10.35
C SER A 774 14.65 -36.89 10.33
N TYR A 775 15.19 -35.95 11.09
CA TYR A 775 14.69 -34.57 11.15
C TYR A 775 14.87 -33.87 9.80
N TRP A 776 16.10 -33.89 9.28
CA TRP A 776 16.45 -33.26 8.00
C TRP A 776 15.81 -33.97 6.81
N TYR A 777 15.62 -35.30 6.89
CA TYR A 777 14.88 -36.02 5.87
C TYR A 777 13.41 -35.59 5.79
N GLN A 778 12.72 -35.46 6.94
CA GLN A 778 11.34 -34.95 6.94
C GLN A 778 11.26 -33.47 6.51
N MET A 779 12.28 -32.67 6.82
CA MET A 779 12.38 -31.29 6.35
C MET A 779 12.48 -31.22 4.82
N LYS A 780 13.36 -32.03 4.22
CA LYS A 780 13.46 -32.18 2.76
C LYS A 780 12.10 -32.52 2.14
N LEU A 781 11.41 -33.54 2.67
CA LEU A 781 10.12 -33.98 2.16
C LEU A 781 9.03 -32.92 2.31
N TYR A 782 9.08 -32.11 3.37
CA TYR A 782 8.19 -30.97 3.56
C TYR A 782 8.36 -29.92 2.44
N TYR A 783 9.59 -29.50 2.13
CA TYR A 783 9.84 -28.52 1.06
C TYR A 783 9.55 -29.07 -0.34
N ILE A 784 9.77 -30.38 -0.57
CA ILE A 784 9.35 -31.04 -1.83
C ILE A 784 7.82 -30.98 -2.00
N GLN A 785 7.05 -31.09 -0.92
CA GLN A 785 5.60 -30.95 -0.97
C GLN A 785 5.18 -29.51 -1.34
N LEU A 786 5.84 -28.49 -0.78
CA LEU A 786 5.61 -27.08 -1.16
C LEU A 786 5.95 -26.81 -2.63
N GLU A 787 7.07 -27.35 -3.12
CA GLU A 787 7.44 -27.26 -4.53
C GLU A 787 6.37 -27.92 -5.42
N GLY A 788 5.95 -29.14 -5.06
CA GLY A 788 4.85 -29.82 -5.72
C GLY A 788 3.60 -28.94 -5.79
N LEU A 789 3.22 -28.32 -4.67
CA LEU A 789 2.06 -27.43 -4.56
C LEU A 789 2.11 -26.26 -5.55
N ALA A 790 3.23 -25.55 -5.61
CA ALA A 790 3.43 -24.43 -6.53
C ALA A 790 3.35 -24.88 -8.00
N VAL A 791 3.98 -26.01 -8.33
CA VAL A 791 3.96 -26.54 -9.70
C VAL A 791 2.57 -27.03 -10.09
N GLY A 792 1.88 -27.74 -9.20
CA GLY A 792 0.51 -28.22 -9.42
C GLY A 792 -0.48 -27.09 -9.62
N TYR A 793 -0.40 -26.05 -8.79
CA TYR A 793 -1.16 -24.81 -8.94
C TYR A 793 -0.95 -24.21 -10.33
N ASN A 794 0.30 -23.94 -10.72
CA ASN A 794 0.59 -23.33 -12.01
C ASN A 794 0.21 -24.21 -13.21
N ALA A 795 0.20 -25.54 -13.04
CA ALA A 795 -0.27 -26.46 -14.07
C ALA A 795 -1.79 -26.39 -14.30
N ALA A 796 -2.57 -26.07 -13.27
CA ALA A 796 -4.01 -25.79 -13.38
C ALA A 796 -4.32 -24.33 -13.77
N THR A 797 -3.33 -23.43 -13.71
CA THR A 797 -3.50 -22.01 -14.00
C THR A 797 -3.38 -21.70 -15.49
N ARG A 798 -4.48 -21.18 -16.06
CA ARG A 798 -4.56 -20.81 -17.48
C ARG A 798 -4.04 -19.42 -17.78
N ASP A 799 -4.30 -18.49 -16.86
CA ASP A 799 -3.92 -17.08 -16.97
C ASP A 799 -2.52 -16.86 -16.35
N PRO A 800 -1.49 -16.49 -17.14
CA PRO A 800 -0.16 -16.21 -16.61
C PRO A 800 -0.11 -15.12 -15.54
N TYR A 801 -1.08 -14.19 -15.50
CA TYR A 801 -1.16 -13.16 -14.46
C TYR A 801 -1.42 -13.76 -13.06
N GLN A 802 -1.99 -14.96 -13.02
CA GLN A 802 -2.30 -15.67 -11.78
C GLN A 802 -1.20 -16.65 -11.39
N TRP A 803 -0.05 -16.69 -12.08
CA TRP A 803 1.04 -17.59 -11.70
C TRP A 803 1.66 -17.19 -10.38
N LEU A 804 1.91 -18.18 -9.51
CA LEU A 804 2.55 -18.02 -8.21
C LEU A 804 3.82 -18.84 -8.19
N THR A 805 4.92 -18.23 -7.80
CA THR A 805 6.21 -18.91 -7.66
C THR A 805 6.23 -19.81 -6.42
N THR A 806 7.22 -20.71 -6.33
CA THR A 806 7.45 -21.46 -5.08
C THR A 806 7.74 -20.52 -3.91
N ARG A 807 8.40 -19.38 -4.17
CA ARG A 807 8.65 -18.33 -3.17
C ARG A 807 7.33 -17.72 -2.65
N ASP A 808 6.36 -17.43 -3.51
CA ASP A 808 5.03 -16.95 -3.10
C ASP A 808 4.31 -17.95 -2.18
N ILE A 809 4.43 -19.24 -2.49
CA ILE A 809 3.89 -20.32 -1.66
C ILE A 809 4.66 -20.44 -0.33
N ILE A 810 5.97 -20.22 -0.30
CA ILE A 810 6.71 -20.20 0.97
C ILE A 810 6.26 -19.02 1.84
N TRP A 811 6.10 -17.83 1.25
CA TRP A 811 5.60 -16.65 1.95
C TRP A 811 4.21 -16.85 2.52
N ILE A 812 3.29 -17.50 1.77
CA ILE A 812 1.96 -17.77 2.30
C ILE A 812 2.03 -18.74 3.49
N ASN A 813 2.90 -19.75 3.44
CA ASN A 813 3.08 -20.68 4.57
C ASN A 813 3.77 -20.03 5.79
N MET A 814 4.45 -18.90 5.59
CA MET A 814 5.10 -18.10 6.62
C MET A 814 4.18 -17.09 7.32
N LEU A 815 2.89 -16.98 6.96
CA LEU A 815 2.02 -15.89 7.47
C LEU A 815 2.09 -15.70 9.00
N GLY A 816 2.17 -16.78 9.79
CA GLY A 816 2.30 -16.68 11.25
C GLY A 816 3.69 -16.21 11.75
N ASP A 817 4.75 -16.43 10.97
CA ASP A 817 6.11 -15.97 11.27
C ASP A 817 6.35 -14.52 10.77
N LEU A 818 5.62 -14.08 9.73
CA LEU A 818 5.93 -12.85 8.97
C LEU A 818 5.91 -11.58 9.83
N ASP A 819 4.94 -11.41 10.72
CA ASP A 819 4.84 -10.18 11.53
C ASP A 819 5.99 -10.08 12.56
N GLU A 820 6.34 -11.20 13.19
CA GLU A 820 7.47 -11.26 14.13
C GLU A 820 8.81 -11.13 13.41
N LEU A 821 8.94 -11.67 12.20
CA LEU A 821 10.11 -11.50 11.35
C LEU A 821 10.24 -10.06 10.86
N ALA A 822 9.15 -9.44 10.40
CA ALA A 822 9.12 -8.04 10.03
C ALA A 822 9.51 -7.16 11.22
N PHE A 823 9.04 -7.48 12.43
CA PHE A 823 9.42 -6.79 13.65
C PHE A 823 10.91 -6.97 14.01
N ALA A 824 11.44 -8.18 13.88
CA ALA A 824 12.86 -8.46 14.14
C ALA A 824 13.81 -7.76 13.15
N LEU A 825 13.39 -7.63 11.88
CA LEU A 825 14.24 -7.10 10.81
C LEU A 825 14.15 -5.58 10.66
N SER A 826 13.03 -4.94 10.99
CA SER A 826 12.80 -3.49 10.82
C SER A 826 13.45 -2.57 11.87
N LEU A 827 14.51 -3.03 12.56
CA LEU A 827 15.19 -2.28 13.62
C LEU A 827 16.00 -1.08 13.10
N PRO A 828 15.84 0.13 13.71
CA PRO A 828 16.70 0.53 14.84
C PRO A 828 16.00 1.12 16.09
N LYS A 829 16.79 1.41 17.15
CA LYS A 829 16.51 1.74 18.58
C LYS A 829 15.45 2.83 18.96
N SER A 830 14.60 3.35 18.09
CA SER A 830 13.84 4.58 18.41
C SER A 830 12.32 4.61 18.16
N ASN A 831 11.68 3.51 17.79
CA ASN A 831 10.21 3.51 17.57
C ASN A 831 9.42 2.59 18.52
N PRO A 832 9.09 3.00 19.76
CA PRO A 832 8.01 2.41 20.56
C PRO A 832 6.71 3.14 20.15
N GLU A 833 5.71 2.53 19.51
CA GLU A 833 4.58 1.92 20.22
C GLU A 833 3.59 1.20 19.27
N GLY A 834 3.67 1.41 17.95
CA GLY A 834 2.60 1.02 17.00
C GLY A 834 2.53 -0.44 16.55
N ARG A 835 3.57 -1.26 16.78
CA ARG A 835 3.62 -2.71 16.45
C ARG A 835 3.90 -3.61 17.67
N LEU A 836 3.73 -3.09 18.88
CA LEU A 836 4.14 -3.80 20.11
C LEU A 836 3.21 -4.95 20.53
N PHE A 837 2.11 -5.14 19.82
CA PHE A 837 1.19 -6.24 20.04
C PHE A 837 1.06 -7.01 18.72
N PRO A 838 1.74 -8.17 18.57
CA PRO A 838 1.31 -9.17 17.61
C PRO A 838 -0.20 -9.38 17.79
N ASP A 839 -0.94 -9.61 16.70
CA ASP A 839 -2.37 -9.88 16.82
C ASP A 839 -2.59 -11.05 17.80
N GLU A 840 -3.60 -10.91 18.68
CA GLU A 840 -3.92 -12.00 19.61
C GLU A 840 -4.57 -13.16 18.86
N HIS A 841 -3.86 -14.29 18.80
CA HIS A 841 -4.33 -15.49 18.13
C HIS A 841 -4.85 -16.55 19.10
N CYS A 842 -6.16 -16.69 19.13
CA CYS A 842 -6.83 -17.93 19.46
C CYS A 842 -7.12 -18.22 20.95
N THR A 843 -8.00 -19.19 21.18
CA THR A 843 -8.31 -19.73 22.52
C THR A 843 -8.34 -21.27 22.47
N GLY A 844 -7.63 -21.92 23.39
CA GLY A 844 -7.53 -23.36 23.53
C GLY A 844 -8.08 -23.86 24.87
N LEU A 845 -8.63 -25.08 24.87
CA LEU A 845 -9.11 -25.73 26.09
C LEU A 845 -8.97 -27.26 26.01
N VAL A 846 -8.23 -27.83 26.96
CA VAL A 846 -8.22 -29.27 27.23
C VAL A 846 -9.11 -29.51 28.45
N LYS A 847 -10.25 -30.19 28.29
CA LYS A 847 -11.25 -30.41 29.35
C LYS A 847 -11.39 -31.88 29.67
N LEU A 848 -10.99 -32.27 30.88
CA LEU A 848 -11.27 -33.58 31.45
C LEU A 848 -12.64 -33.52 32.16
N LEU A 849 -13.57 -34.40 31.78
CA LEU A 849 -14.86 -34.45 32.48
C LEU A 849 -14.65 -34.92 33.93
N PRO A 850 -15.38 -34.35 34.91
CA PRO A 850 -15.21 -34.70 36.33
C PRO A 850 -15.40 -36.19 36.62
N ASP A 851 -16.29 -36.86 35.89
CA ASP A 851 -16.56 -38.30 35.99
C ASP A 851 -15.55 -39.18 35.23
N ARG A 852 -14.61 -38.55 34.50
CA ARG A 852 -13.61 -39.16 33.61
C ARG A 852 -14.21 -39.95 32.45
N SER A 853 -15.46 -39.69 32.08
CA SER A 853 -16.13 -40.35 30.95
C SER A 853 -15.64 -39.85 29.58
N ASN A 854 -14.98 -38.70 29.53
CA ASN A 854 -14.41 -38.14 28.32
C ASN A 854 -13.28 -37.14 28.60
N LEU A 855 -12.50 -36.87 27.56
CA LEU A 855 -11.49 -35.81 27.49
C LEU A 855 -11.72 -35.07 26.18
N TYR A 856 -11.99 -33.76 26.25
CA TYR A 856 -12.16 -32.89 25.09
C TYR A 856 -10.91 -32.06 24.87
N VAL A 857 -10.61 -31.81 23.60
CA VAL A 857 -9.60 -30.82 23.18
C VAL A 857 -10.26 -29.90 22.18
N SER A 858 -10.20 -28.59 22.45
CA SER A 858 -10.76 -27.57 21.58
C SER A 858 -9.78 -26.47 21.27
N HIS A 859 -9.95 -25.91 20.08
CA HIS A 859 -9.21 -24.76 19.60
C HIS A 859 -10.17 -23.81 18.84
N VAL A 860 -10.05 -22.50 19.09
CA VAL A 860 -10.86 -21.43 18.51
C VAL A 860 -9.89 -20.44 17.88
N THR A 861 -9.79 -20.44 16.56
CA THR A 861 -8.84 -19.55 15.89
C THR A 861 -9.32 -18.12 15.97
N TRP A 862 -8.45 -17.20 16.39
CA TRP A 862 -8.67 -15.77 16.16
C TRP A 862 -7.73 -15.30 15.07
N ASN A 863 -8.31 -14.72 14.02
CA ASN A 863 -7.57 -14.23 12.88
C ASN A 863 -8.33 -13.09 12.22
N SER A 864 -7.70 -12.43 11.26
CA SER A 864 -8.34 -11.52 10.36
C SER A 864 -9.45 -12.23 9.56
N TYR A 865 -10.59 -11.56 9.37
CA TYR A 865 -11.71 -12.13 8.62
C TYR A 865 -11.40 -12.39 7.14
N GLN A 866 -10.38 -11.73 6.58
CA GLN A 866 -9.85 -11.98 5.23
C GLN A 866 -9.29 -13.41 5.07
N SER A 867 -8.95 -14.09 6.16
CA SER A 867 -8.44 -15.47 6.15
C SER A 867 -9.52 -16.54 5.97
N MET A 868 -10.82 -16.20 5.99
CA MET A 868 -11.90 -17.18 6.14
C MET A 868 -12.20 -18.09 4.92
N LEU A 869 -11.32 -18.18 3.93
CA LEU A 869 -11.29 -19.35 3.03
C LEU A 869 -10.67 -20.53 3.79
N ARG A 870 -11.49 -21.49 4.22
CA ARG A 870 -11.06 -22.53 5.16
C ARG A 870 -11.08 -23.93 4.55
N PHE A 871 -10.19 -24.78 5.05
CA PHE A 871 -10.08 -26.19 4.68
C PHE A 871 -10.12 -27.11 5.89
N HIS A 872 -10.83 -28.24 5.74
CA HIS A 872 -10.55 -29.48 6.45
C HIS A 872 -9.66 -30.34 5.56
N LYS A 873 -8.47 -30.71 6.05
CA LYS A 873 -7.54 -31.58 5.30
C LYS A 873 -7.32 -32.90 6.01
N MET A 874 -7.28 -33.97 5.24
CA MET A 874 -6.80 -35.28 5.65
C MET A 874 -5.61 -35.65 4.78
N TYR A 875 -4.46 -35.86 5.41
CA TYR A 875 -3.28 -36.40 4.74
C TYR A 875 -3.02 -37.82 5.20
N VAL A 876 -2.95 -38.75 4.24
CA VAL A 876 -2.50 -40.12 4.42
C VAL A 876 -1.25 -40.34 3.57
N MET A 877 -0.09 -40.07 4.16
CA MET A 877 1.20 -40.09 3.50
C MET A 877 2.13 -41.14 4.11
N TYR A 878 2.45 -42.19 3.37
CA TYR A 878 3.29 -43.30 3.84
C TYR A 878 4.79 -43.02 3.71
N LEU A 879 5.23 -41.86 4.19
CA LEU A 879 6.63 -41.46 4.22
C LEU A 879 7.41 -42.31 5.25
N HIS A 880 8.69 -42.53 5.00
CA HIS A 880 9.58 -43.25 5.90
C HIS A 880 10.34 -42.30 6.84
N VAL A 881 10.71 -42.80 8.02
CA VAL A 881 11.48 -42.04 9.02
C VAL A 881 12.87 -41.67 8.50
N LEU A 882 13.47 -42.54 7.68
CA LEU A 882 14.81 -42.40 7.11
C LEU A 882 14.78 -42.78 5.63
N PRO A 883 15.68 -42.23 4.80
CA PRO A 883 15.77 -42.59 3.39
C PRO A 883 16.07 -44.08 3.22
N GLY A 884 15.30 -44.76 2.36
CA GLY A 884 15.44 -46.21 2.11
C GLY A 884 15.09 -47.11 3.30
N GLY A 885 14.55 -46.55 4.39
CA GLY A 885 14.10 -47.30 5.56
C GLY A 885 12.78 -48.04 5.32
N LYS A 886 12.45 -49.00 6.19
CA LYS A 886 11.16 -49.72 6.17
C LYS A 886 10.13 -49.18 7.18
N LYS A 887 10.56 -48.30 8.09
CA LYS A 887 9.71 -47.77 9.15
C LYS A 887 9.03 -46.49 8.66
N ILE A 888 7.70 -46.53 8.54
CA ILE A 888 6.89 -45.34 8.27
C ILE A 888 6.89 -44.37 9.45
N ILE A 889 6.70 -43.09 9.15
CA ILE A 889 6.54 -42.05 10.16
C ILE A 889 5.31 -42.34 11.06
N PRO A 890 5.36 -42.06 12.38
CA PRO A 890 4.22 -42.24 13.26
C PRO A 890 2.98 -41.44 12.86
N GLY A 891 3.17 -40.21 12.35
CA GLY A 891 2.14 -39.32 11.87
C GLY A 891 1.82 -39.47 10.39
N TYR A 892 1.79 -40.70 9.87
CA TYR A 892 1.49 -40.96 8.45
C TYR A 892 0.04 -40.62 8.06
N LYS A 893 -0.90 -40.58 9.02
CA LYS A 893 -2.28 -40.14 8.80
C LYS A 893 -2.64 -39.02 9.77
N MET A 894 -3.13 -37.89 9.27
CA MET A 894 -3.56 -36.77 10.11
C MET A 894 -4.72 -35.99 9.49
N SER A 895 -5.68 -35.59 10.33
CA SER A 895 -6.71 -34.60 10.00
C SER A 895 -6.38 -33.26 10.65
N LEU A 896 -6.56 -32.17 9.93
CA LEU A 896 -6.27 -30.82 10.39
C LEU A 896 -7.23 -29.79 9.81
N THR A 897 -7.35 -28.64 10.46
CA THR A 897 -7.90 -27.43 9.84
C THR A 897 -6.77 -26.62 9.20
N SER A 898 -7.06 -25.96 8.09
CA SER A 898 -6.05 -25.32 7.24
C SER A 898 -6.68 -24.23 6.37
N TYR A 899 -5.85 -23.64 5.52
CA TYR A 899 -6.21 -22.67 4.49
C TYR A 899 -5.73 -23.14 3.09
N PRO A 900 -6.19 -22.51 2.00
CA PRO A 900 -5.67 -22.75 0.66
C PRO A 900 -4.17 -22.42 0.57
N ALA A 901 -3.38 -23.29 -0.06
CA ALA A 901 -1.91 -23.21 -0.20
C ALA A 901 -1.06 -23.54 1.05
N PHE A 902 -1.69 -23.84 2.19
CA PHE A 902 -0.97 -24.25 3.41
C PHE A 902 -0.86 -25.77 3.47
N VAL A 903 0.34 -26.34 3.60
CA VAL A 903 0.52 -27.81 3.75
C VAL A 903 0.51 -28.26 5.21
N GLN A 904 0.13 -27.35 6.10
CA GLN A 904 0.06 -27.43 7.55
C GLN A 904 -1.17 -26.67 8.01
N SER A 905 -1.47 -26.78 9.31
CA SER A 905 -2.40 -25.85 9.95
C SER A 905 -1.66 -24.53 10.24
N THR A 906 -2.41 -23.43 10.29
CA THR A 906 -1.97 -22.11 10.79
C THR A 906 -3.01 -21.58 11.78
N ASP A 907 -3.67 -22.52 12.46
CA ASP A 907 -4.72 -22.25 13.44
C ASP A 907 -4.15 -22.18 14.86
N ASP A 908 -3.64 -23.23 15.51
CA ASP A 908 -3.39 -24.60 15.04
C ASP A 908 -4.24 -25.74 15.64
N PHE A 909 -4.59 -26.75 14.83
CA PHE A 909 -5.31 -27.94 15.29
C PHE A 909 -5.07 -29.20 14.45
N TYR A 910 -4.60 -30.28 15.09
CA TYR A 910 -4.26 -31.56 14.45
C TYR A 910 -4.76 -32.78 15.24
N ILE A 911 -5.22 -33.82 14.53
CA ILE A 911 -5.41 -35.18 15.07
C ILE A 911 -4.53 -36.13 14.27
N ILE A 912 -3.63 -36.85 14.95
CA ILE A 912 -2.50 -37.54 14.31
C ILE A 912 -2.54 -39.04 14.64
N SER A 913 -2.17 -39.88 13.66
CA SER A 913 -2.15 -41.35 13.77
C SER A 913 -1.25 -41.91 14.86
N SER A 914 -0.31 -41.10 15.36
CA SER A 914 0.50 -41.42 16.54
C SER A 914 -0.32 -41.45 17.85
N GLY A 915 -1.60 -41.07 17.81
CA GLY A 915 -2.49 -40.93 18.96
C GLY A 915 -2.38 -39.56 19.64
N LEU A 916 -1.70 -38.61 19.01
CA LEU A 916 -1.53 -37.25 19.50
C LEU A 916 -2.61 -36.33 18.91
N THR A 917 -3.07 -35.39 19.72
CA THR A 917 -3.77 -34.19 19.27
C THR A 917 -2.94 -32.99 19.68
N ALA A 918 -2.66 -32.09 18.74
CA ALA A 918 -1.83 -30.90 18.97
C ALA A 918 -2.60 -29.65 18.56
N GLY A 919 -2.44 -28.58 19.32
CA GLY A 919 -2.87 -27.24 18.97
C GLY A 919 -2.09 -26.21 19.77
N GLU A 920 -2.20 -24.94 19.41
CA GLU A 920 -1.56 -23.86 20.13
C GLU A 920 -2.44 -22.62 20.31
N THR A 921 -1.93 -21.65 21.07
CA THR A 921 -2.34 -20.24 20.94
C THR A 921 -1.08 -19.37 20.98
N THR A 922 -1.04 -18.31 20.18
CA THR A 922 0.16 -17.47 20.05
C THR A 922 0.37 -16.60 21.27
N ILE A 923 1.50 -16.77 21.97
CA ILE A 923 1.81 -15.96 23.16
C ILE A 923 2.50 -14.63 22.83
N GLY A 924 3.08 -14.55 21.62
CA GLY A 924 3.83 -13.40 21.12
C GLY A 924 5.02 -13.03 22.01
N ASN A 925 5.67 -11.92 21.67
CA ASN A 925 6.76 -11.39 22.47
C ASN A 925 6.79 -9.86 22.41
N SER A 926 6.67 -9.20 23.56
CA SER A 926 6.80 -7.74 23.67
C SER A 926 8.21 -7.28 24.04
N ASN A 927 9.09 -8.20 24.43
CA ASN A 927 10.49 -7.90 24.74
C ASN A 927 11.32 -7.83 23.47
N ARG A 928 11.59 -6.60 23.04
CA ARG A 928 12.33 -6.28 21.81
C ARG A 928 13.72 -6.90 21.76
N SER A 929 14.42 -6.95 22.90
CA SER A 929 15.80 -7.45 22.94
C SER A 929 15.92 -8.92 22.55
N LEU A 930 14.87 -9.72 22.76
CA LEU A 930 14.89 -11.13 22.36
C LEU A 930 14.90 -11.29 20.83
N PHE A 931 14.30 -10.38 20.07
CA PHE A 931 14.28 -10.47 18.60
C PHE A 931 15.67 -10.29 17.97
N GLU A 932 16.66 -9.78 18.71
CA GLU A 932 18.06 -9.78 18.26
C GLU A 932 18.62 -11.20 18.07
N HIS A 933 18.00 -12.21 18.68
CA HIS A 933 18.34 -13.62 18.53
C HIS A 933 17.73 -14.28 17.30
N VAL A 934 16.82 -13.62 16.57
CA VAL A 934 16.28 -14.15 15.30
C VAL A 934 17.35 -14.03 14.22
N LYS A 935 17.74 -15.16 13.63
CA LYS A 935 18.84 -15.29 12.66
C LYS A 935 18.44 -16.27 11.55
N PRO A 936 18.83 -16.03 10.29
CA PRO A 936 18.48 -16.93 9.20
C PRO A 936 19.26 -18.26 9.23
N VAL A 937 20.45 -18.28 9.86
CA VAL A 937 21.32 -19.47 9.94
C VAL A 937 21.20 -20.10 11.33
N GLY A 938 21.06 -21.43 11.37
CA GLY A 938 20.92 -22.19 12.62
C GLY A 938 19.48 -22.39 13.09
N GLN A 939 18.53 -21.70 12.46
CA GLN A 939 17.13 -21.63 12.86
C GLN A 939 16.21 -22.07 11.72
N ILE A 940 15.01 -22.52 12.06
CA ILE A 940 13.99 -23.00 11.11
C ILE A 940 12.65 -22.42 11.55
N MET A 941 11.89 -21.89 10.59
CA MET A 941 10.57 -21.30 10.85
C MET A 941 9.60 -22.30 11.50
N GLU A 942 8.65 -21.77 12.27
CA GLU A 942 7.83 -22.54 13.17
C GLU A 942 6.98 -23.59 12.44
N TYR A 943 6.31 -23.17 11.35
CA TYR A 943 5.38 -24.01 10.59
C TYR A 943 6.03 -25.33 10.14
N ALA A 944 7.30 -25.29 9.73
CA ALA A 944 8.05 -26.45 9.27
C ALA A 944 8.45 -27.34 10.44
N ARG A 945 8.85 -26.75 11.59
CA ARG A 945 9.18 -27.49 12.82
C ARG A 945 7.96 -28.22 13.37
N ALA A 946 6.80 -27.57 13.42
CA ALA A 946 5.55 -28.16 13.86
C ALA A 946 5.17 -29.37 12.99
N MET A 947 5.27 -29.26 11.66
CA MET A 947 4.99 -30.39 10.76
C MET A 947 5.98 -31.55 10.90
N VAL A 948 7.27 -31.27 11.08
CA VAL A 948 8.25 -32.34 11.35
C VAL A 948 7.98 -33.03 12.68
N ALA A 949 7.60 -32.29 13.73
CA ALA A 949 7.18 -32.86 15.00
C ALA A 949 5.92 -33.73 14.86
N ASN A 950 4.90 -33.26 14.13
CA ASN A 950 3.68 -34.00 13.83
C ASN A 950 3.96 -35.32 13.11
N ARG A 951 4.88 -35.32 12.14
CA ARG A 951 5.28 -36.53 11.40
C ARG A 951 6.00 -37.53 12.30
N LEU A 952 6.97 -37.09 13.10
CA LEU A 952 7.94 -37.97 13.77
C LEU A 952 7.56 -38.41 15.19
N ALA A 953 6.75 -37.65 15.92
CA ALA A 953 6.52 -37.88 17.35
C ALA A 953 5.57 -39.06 17.65
N ARG A 954 5.90 -39.86 18.67
CA ARG A 954 5.00 -40.91 19.22
C ARG A 954 4.39 -40.55 20.57
N THR A 955 4.95 -39.57 21.27
CA THR A 955 4.53 -39.13 22.61
C THR A 955 4.59 -37.61 22.68
N GLY A 956 3.86 -37.00 23.63
CA GLY A 956 3.89 -35.55 23.84
C GLY A 956 5.31 -35.03 24.09
N LYS A 957 6.08 -35.69 24.95
CA LYS A 957 7.48 -35.35 25.20
C LYS A 957 8.34 -35.35 23.93
N GLN A 958 8.22 -36.39 23.09
CA GLN A 958 8.98 -36.45 21.84
C GLN A 958 8.59 -35.34 20.87
N TRP A 959 7.30 -34.96 20.82
CA TRP A 959 6.84 -33.87 20.00
C TRP A 959 7.54 -32.57 20.41
N VAL A 960 7.53 -32.27 21.71
CA VAL A 960 8.21 -31.09 22.29
C VAL A 960 9.71 -31.12 22.02
N ASP A 961 10.38 -32.25 22.24
CA ASP A 961 11.82 -32.40 22.03
C ASP A 961 12.23 -32.23 20.55
N ILE A 962 11.33 -32.53 19.60
CA ILE A 962 11.57 -32.35 18.16
C ILE A 962 11.29 -30.90 17.75
N PHE A 963 10.15 -30.34 18.17
CA PHE A 963 9.74 -28.96 17.87
C PHE A 963 10.75 -27.93 18.38
N SER A 964 11.35 -28.18 19.54
CA SER A 964 12.31 -27.27 20.19
C SER A 964 13.65 -27.13 19.45
N ARG A 965 13.93 -28.01 18.47
CA ARG A 965 15.19 -27.97 17.71
C ARG A 965 15.16 -26.81 16.72
N HIS A 966 16.29 -26.11 16.59
CA HIS A 966 16.44 -25.00 15.65
C HIS A 966 15.36 -23.91 15.82
N ASN A 967 14.95 -23.65 17.07
CA ASN A 967 13.97 -22.61 17.41
C ASN A 967 14.32 -21.27 16.72
N SER A 968 13.39 -20.77 15.91
CA SER A 968 13.49 -19.48 15.20
C SER A 968 13.19 -18.26 16.05
N GLY A 969 12.39 -18.40 17.11
CA GLY A 969 11.85 -17.24 17.80
C GLY A 969 10.77 -16.49 17.04
N THR A 970 10.21 -17.11 16.01
CA THR A 970 9.11 -16.60 15.20
C THR A 970 7.90 -17.51 15.38
N TYR A 971 6.72 -16.93 15.21
CA TYR A 971 5.42 -17.49 15.59
C TYR A 971 5.46 -18.08 17.01
N ASN A 972 5.73 -17.21 18.00
CA ASN A 972 5.92 -17.63 19.38
C ASN A 972 4.62 -18.10 20.04
N ASN A 973 4.50 -19.42 20.25
CA ASN A 973 3.25 -20.09 20.62
C ASN A 973 3.34 -20.86 21.95
N GLN A 974 2.19 -21.07 22.61
CA GLN A 974 1.98 -22.10 23.64
C GLN A 974 1.31 -23.30 22.99
N TRP A 975 2.07 -24.35 22.73
CA TRP A 975 1.55 -25.63 22.23
C TRP A 975 1.09 -26.53 23.36
N PHE A 976 -0.07 -27.16 23.19
CA PHE A 976 -0.59 -28.22 24.06
C PHE A 976 -0.77 -29.52 23.26
N ILE A 977 -0.10 -30.58 23.73
CA ILE A 977 -0.01 -31.87 23.05
C ILE A 977 -0.66 -32.92 23.93
N VAL A 978 -1.81 -33.42 23.50
CA VAL A 978 -2.58 -34.44 24.21
C VAL A 978 -2.29 -35.82 23.62
N ASP A 979 -1.73 -36.71 24.43
CA ASP A 979 -1.50 -38.11 24.08
C ASP A 979 -2.67 -38.99 24.53
N TYR A 980 -3.64 -39.21 23.64
CA TYR A 980 -4.81 -40.03 23.93
C TYR A 980 -4.49 -41.51 24.21
N LYS A 981 -3.25 -41.98 24.00
CA LYS A 981 -2.84 -43.33 24.45
C LYS A 981 -2.69 -43.40 25.97
N LYS A 982 -2.60 -42.25 26.65
CA LYS A 982 -2.47 -42.10 28.10
C LYS A 982 -3.80 -41.88 28.81
N PHE A 983 -4.90 -41.81 28.07
CA PHE A 983 -6.25 -41.68 28.60
C PHE A 983 -7.15 -42.82 28.12
N LYS A 984 -7.87 -43.44 29.05
CA LYS A 984 -8.99 -44.33 28.74
C LYS A 984 -10.24 -43.85 29.48
N PRO A 985 -11.34 -43.55 28.75
CA PRO A 985 -12.60 -43.17 29.37
C PRO A 985 -13.08 -44.17 30.43
N ARG A 986 -13.66 -43.64 31.50
CA ARG A 986 -14.44 -44.44 32.46
C ARG A 986 -15.80 -44.77 31.83
N THR A 987 -16.17 -46.05 31.88
CA THR A 987 -17.49 -46.55 31.48
C THR A 987 -18.07 -47.42 32.60
N THR A 988 -19.31 -47.88 32.44
CA THR A 988 -19.94 -48.84 33.37
C THR A 988 -19.14 -50.14 33.51
N HIS A 989 -18.36 -50.52 32.51
CA HIS A 989 -17.59 -51.77 32.45
C HIS A 989 -16.06 -51.58 32.57
N CYS A 990 -15.57 -50.33 32.59
CA CYS A 990 -14.14 -50.05 32.67
C CYS A 990 -13.88 -48.84 33.57
N PRO A 991 -13.04 -48.95 34.61
CA PRO A 991 -12.76 -47.82 35.50
C PRO A 991 -12.02 -46.66 34.81
N GLY A 992 -11.56 -46.83 33.57
CA GLY A 992 -10.74 -45.86 32.86
C GLY A 992 -9.33 -45.74 33.45
N PHE A 993 -8.49 -44.90 32.85
CA PHE A 993 -7.21 -44.50 33.44
C PHE A 993 -6.72 -43.16 32.89
N ILE A 994 -5.87 -42.50 33.67
CA ILE A 994 -5.04 -41.37 33.27
C ILE A 994 -3.60 -41.75 33.64
N LYS A 995 -2.65 -41.52 32.73
CA LYS A 995 -1.22 -41.79 32.95
C LYS A 995 -0.40 -40.54 32.68
N GLU A 996 0.73 -40.41 33.36
CA GLU A 996 1.74 -39.40 33.04
C GLU A 996 2.10 -39.42 31.54
N GLY A 997 2.32 -38.22 31.01
CA GLY A 997 2.50 -37.94 29.60
C GLY A 997 1.21 -37.68 28.83
N LEU A 998 0.05 -37.53 29.49
CA LEU A 998 -1.22 -37.23 28.84
C LEU A 998 -1.23 -35.85 28.21
N LEU A 999 -0.76 -34.83 28.92
CA LEU A 999 -0.71 -33.46 28.41
C LEU A 999 0.72 -32.92 28.55
N TRP A 1000 1.33 -32.58 27.43
CA TRP A 1000 2.58 -31.82 27.40
C TRP A 1000 2.32 -30.41 26.90
N VAL A 1001 2.93 -29.41 27.54
CA VAL A 1001 2.85 -28.01 27.13
C VAL A 1001 4.25 -27.50 26.86
N VAL A 1002 4.41 -26.74 25.77
CA VAL A 1002 5.66 -26.06 25.42
C VAL A 1002 5.40 -24.63 24.99
N GLU A 1003 6.24 -23.72 25.46
CA GLU A 1003 6.21 -22.30 25.12
C GLU A 1003 7.54 -21.88 24.52
N GLN A 1004 7.48 -21.07 23.47
CA GLN A 1004 8.64 -20.61 22.71
C GLN A 1004 8.76 -19.09 22.75
N LEU A 1005 10.01 -18.61 22.87
CA LEU A 1005 10.44 -17.24 22.58
C LEU A 1005 11.72 -17.29 21.74
N PRO A 1006 12.21 -16.16 21.19
CA PRO A 1006 13.52 -16.14 20.54
C PRO A 1006 14.66 -16.67 21.43
N GLY A 1007 15.27 -17.78 20.99
CA GLY A 1007 16.37 -18.44 21.69
C GLY A 1007 15.99 -19.25 22.94
N ILE A 1008 14.70 -19.30 23.32
CA ILE A 1008 14.25 -19.87 24.59
C ILE A 1008 13.04 -20.77 24.37
N VAL A 1009 13.07 -21.96 24.94
CA VAL A 1009 11.93 -22.88 24.99
C VAL A 1009 11.79 -23.41 26.40
N GLU A 1010 10.56 -23.50 26.89
CA GLU A 1010 10.23 -24.11 28.18
C GLU A 1010 9.07 -25.08 28.01
N SER A 1011 9.14 -26.24 28.67
CA SER A 1011 8.11 -27.26 28.55
C SER A 1011 7.96 -28.11 29.80
N ALA A 1012 6.76 -28.65 29.99
CA ALA A 1012 6.46 -29.53 31.11
C ALA A 1012 5.33 -30.52 30.78
N ASP A 1013 5.30 -31.62 31.54
CA ASP A 1013 4.16 -32.51 31.62
C ASP A 1013 3.11 -31.89 32.55
N MET A 1014 1.97 -31.50 31.99
CA MET A 1014 0.86 -30.85 32.69
C MET A 1014 -0.26 -31.83 33.06
N THR A 1015 0.01 -33.15 33.04
CA THR A 1015 -0.99 -34.18 33.37
C THR A 1015 -1.52 -34.06 34.80
N GLU A 1016 -0.65 -33.80 35.78
CA GLU A 1016 -1.06 -33.63 37.17
C GLU A 1016 -1.97 -32.41 37.32
N GLU A 1017 -1.58 -31.28 36.73
CA GLU A 1017 -2.37 -30.05 36.75
C GLU A 1017 -3.74 -30.25 36.10
N LEU A 1018 -3.80 -30.83 34.90
CA LEU A 1018 -5.06 -31.18 34.22
C LEU A 1018 -5.95 -32.09 35.06
N THR A 1019 -5.36 -33.06 35.77
CA THR A 1019 -6.12 -33.98 36.64
C THR A 1019 -6.66 -33.27 37.87
N ARG A 1020 -5.88 -32.34 38.43
CA ARG A 1020 -6.21 -31.58 39.64
C ARG A 1020 -7.29 -30.53 39.39
N THR A 1021 -7.18 -29.77 38.30
CA THR A 1021 -8.13 -28.69 37.96
C THR A 1021 -9.28 -29.15 37.08
N THR A 1022 -9.17 -30.33 36.46
CA THR A 1022 -10.05 -30.88 35.41
C THR A 1022 -9.99 -30.14 34.07
N TYR A 1023 -9.15 -29.11 33.92
CA TYR A 1023 -8.98 -28.41 32.63
C TYR A 1023 -7.62 -27.71 32.52
N PHE A 1024 -7.14 -27.54 31.29
CA PHE A 1024 -6.00 -26.68 30.97
C PHE A 1024 -6.40 -25.67 29.89
N PRO A 1025 -6.41 -24.36 30.19
CA PRO A 1025 -6.76 -23.33 29.24
C PRO A 1025 -5.54 -22.70 28.54
N SER A 1026 -5.75 -22.16 27.35
CA SER A 1026 -4.75 -21.44 26.56
C SER A 1026 -5.40 -20.20 25.92
N TYR A 1027 -4.79 -19.01 26.06
CA TYR A 1027 -5.44 -17.73 25.70
C TYR A 1027 -4.42 -16.60 25.48
N ASN A 1028 -3.38 -16.83 24.68
CA ASN A 1028 -2.36 -15.82 24.30
C ASN A 1028 -1.43 -15.31 25.41
N ILE A 1029 -1.51 -15.86 26.62
CA ILE A 1029 -0.61 -15.46 27.72
C ILE A 1029 0.21 -16.68 28.15
N PRO A 1030 1.55 -16.55 28.24
CA PRO A 1030 2.40 -17.63 28.71
C PRO A 1030 2.02 -18.09 30.13
N TYR A 1031 1.89 -19.40 30.31
CA TYR A 1031 1.70 -20.09 31.57
C TYR A 1031 3.00 -20.16 32.37
N PHE A 1032 4.14 -20.46 31.75
CA PHE A 1032 5.37 -20.65 32.49
C PHE A 1032 5.88 -19.30 33.00
N PRO A 1033 6.08 -19.12 34.33
CA PRO A 1033 6.46 -17.82 34.90
C PRO A 1033 7.72 -17.22 34.28
N ARG A 1034 8.69 -18.05 33.91
CA ARG A 1034 9.93 -17.60 33.26
C ARG A 1034 9.65 -17.04 31.87
N ILE A 1035 8.86 -17.71 31.05
CA ILE A 1035 8.47 -17.24 29.71
C ILE A 1035 7.61 -15.98 29.82
N PHE A 1036 6.64 -15.94 30.74
CA PHE A 1036 5.82 -14.77 31.02
C PHE A 1036 6.66 -13.53 31.37
N ASN A 1037 7.66 -13.71 32.24
CA ASN A 1037 8.54 -12.62 32.64
C ASN A 1037 9.42 -12.15 31.48
N LEU A 1038 10.03 -13.07 30.74
CA LEU A 1038 10.97 -12.76 29.65
C LEU A 1038 10.30 -12.13 28.43
N SER A 1039 9.05 -12.48 28.14
CA SER A 1039 8.28 -11.90 27.03
C SER A 1039 7.76 -10.49 27.31
N GLY A 1040 8.00 -9.95 28.51
CA GLY A 1040 7.57 -8.60 28.93
C GLY A 1040 6.23 -8.56 29.67
N GLY A 1041 5.68 -9.70 30.11
CA GLY A 1041 4.37 -9.79 30.77
C GLY A 1041 4.21 -8.86 31.98
N ASN A 1042 5.18 -8.81 32.89
CA ASN A 1042 5.14 -7.92 34.06
C ASN A 1042 5.10 -6.43 33.68
N VAL A 1043 5.82 -6.04 32.64
CA VAL A 1043 5.82 -4.67 32.14
C VAL A 1043 4.43 -4.33 31.58
N ARG A 1044 3.83 -5.25 30.82
CA ARG A 1044 2.47 -5.05 30.28
C ARG A 1044 1.40 -4.97 31.37
N ILE A 1045 1.50 -5.78 32.44
CA ILE A 1045 0.60 -5.63 33.60
C ILE A 1045 0.78 -4.26 34.25
N ALA A 1046 2.01 -3.82 34.46
CA ALA A 1046 2.27 -2.51 35.07
C ALA A 1046 1.74 -1.34 34.22
N THR A 1047 1.78 -1.47 32.88
CA THR A 1047 1.33 -0.42 31.96
C THR A 1047 -0.18 -0.44 31.70
N TYR A 1048 -0.77 -1.62 31.49
CA TYR A 1048 -2.14 -1.76 30.97
C TYR A 1048 -3.07 -2.56 31.91
N GLY A 1049 -2.56 -3.07 33.02
CA GLY A 1049 -3.33 -3.77 34.04
C GLY A 1049 -3.63 -5.24 33.73
N ASP A 1050 -4.70 -5.73 34.37
CA ASP A 1050 -5.08 -7.16 34.46
C ASP A 1050 -5.30 -7.87 33.13
N TRP A 1051 -5.53 -7.12 32.04
CA TRP A 1051 -5.75 -7.71 30.73
C TRP A 1051 -4.55 -8.55 30.24
N PHE A 1052 -3.33 -8.22 30.70
CA PHE A 1052 -2.11 -8.99 30.39
C PHE A 1052 -1.71 -9.98 31.48
N GLY A 1053 -2.53 -10.17 32.52
CA GLY A 1053 -2.27 -11.14 33.58
C GLY A 1053 -2.76 -12.54 33.22
N TYR A 1054 -1.93 -13.57 33.45
CA TYR A 1054 -2.29 -14.95 33.11
C TYR A 1054 -3.59 -15.42 33.79
N TYR A 1055 -3.80 -15.09 35.06
CA TYR A 1055 -5.01 -15.49 35.81
C TYR A 1055 -6.10 -14.41 35.85
N THR A 1056 -5.78 -13.17 35.47
CA THR A 1056 -6.65 -12.00 35.69
C THR A 1056 -7.25 -11.42 34.42
N ASN A 1057 -6.77 -11.82 33.24
CA ASN A 1057 -7.35 -11.38 31.98
C ASN A 1057 -8.82 -11.86 31.81
N PRO A 1058 -9.63 -11.18 30.98
CA PRO A 1058 -11.03 -11.54 30.76
C PRO A 1058 -11.26 -13.00 30.35
N ARG A 1059 -10.46 -13.53 29.43
CA ARG A 1059 -10.61 -14.91 28.94
C ARG A 1059 -10.32 -15.94 30.03
N ALA A 1060 -9.29 -15.74 30.83
CA ALA A 1060 -8.98 -16.60 31.98
C ALA A 1060 -10.14 -16.64 32.98
N LYS A 1061 -10.72 -15.47 33.30
CA LYS A 1061 -11.86 -15.36 34.22
C LYS A 1061 -13.10 -16.05 33.66
N ILE A 1062 -13.46 -15.77 32.39
CA ILE A 1062 -14.63 -16.37 31.72
C ILE A 1062 -14.47 -17.89 31.60
N LEU A 1063 -13.31 -18.39 31.16
CA LEU A 1063 -13.07 -19.82 31.04
C LEU A 1063 -13.15 -20.52 32.38
N LYS A 1064 -12.59 -19.92 33.45
CA LYS A 1064 -12.64 -20.49 34.80
C LYS A 1064 -14.08 -20.72 35.28
N GLU A 1065 -14.99 -19.79 34.99
CA GLU A 1065 -16.41 -19.93 35.31
C GLU A 1065 -17.10 -20.95 34.40
N LYS A 1066 -17.01 -20.76 33.07
CA LYS A 1066 -17.78 -21.56 32.09
C LYS A 1066 -17.34 -23.01 32.01
N GLN A 1067 -16.05 -23.32 32.22
CA GLN A 1067 -15.55 -24.69 32.09
C GLN A 1067 -16.17 -25.67 33.10
N ALA A 1068 -16.67 -25.15 34.22
CA ALA A 1068 -17.30 -25.96 35.27
C ALA A 1068 -18.63 -26.56 34.80
N ASP A 1069 -19.31 -25.91 33.85
CA ASP A 1069 -20.61 -26.32 33.30
C ASP A 1069 -20.48 -27.24 32.08
N ILE A 1070 -19.26 -27.70 31.76
CA ILE A 1070 -19.02 -28.60 30.63
C ILE A 1070 -19.19 -30.05 31.07
N PHE A 1071 -20.32 -30.66 30.71
CA PHE A 1071 -20.61 -32.07 30.97
C PHE A 1071 -20.66 -32.92 29.70
N ASN A 1072 -20.83 -32.29 28.54
CA ASN A 1072 -20.93 -32.98 27.26
C ASN A 1072 -20.38 -32.12 26.10
N LEU A 1073 -20.42 -32.67 24.88
CA LEU A 1073 -19.89 -32.00 23.67
C LEU A 1073 -20.64 -30.70 23.34
N ARG A 1074 -21.96 -30.63 23.60
CA ARG A 1074 -22.75 -29.42 23.34
C ARG A 1074 -22.34 -28.29 24.29
N ASP A 1075 -22.11 -28.59 25.56
CA ASP A 1075 -21.66 -27.60 26.54
C ASP A 1075 -20.25 -27.09 26.19
N MET A 1076 -19.36 -27.99 25.77
CA MET A 1076 -18.03 -27.64 25.25
C MET A 1076 -18.14 -26.70 24.05
N PHE A 1077 -18.98 -27.04 23.08
CA PHE A 1077 -19.22 -26.21 21.90
C PHE A 1077 -19.73 -24.81 22.25
N ASN A 1078 -20.77 -24.73 23.10
CA ASN A 1078 -21.32 -23.46 23.53
C ASN A 1078 -20.30 -22.61 24.29
N THR A 1079 -19.47 -23.23 25.12
CA THR A 1079 -18.41 -22.54 25.88
C THR A 1079 -17.34 -21.98 24.94
N MET A 1080 -16.88 -22.77 23.99
CA MET A 1080 -15.83 -22.35 23.05
C MET A 1080 -16.33 -21.33 22.02
N ARG A 1081 -17.64 -21.17 21.86
CA ARG A 1081 -18.28 -20.12 21.04
C ARG A 1081 -18.73 -18.92 21.87
N TYR A 1082 -18.44 -18.88 23.17
CA TYR A 1082 -19.02 -17.89 24.06
C TYR A 1082 -18.51 -16.47 23.78
N ASN A 1083 -19.46 -15.58 23.51
CA ASN A 1083 -19.31 -14.13 23.57
C ASN A 1083 -20.68 -13.57 23.97
N ASP A 1084 -20.73 -12.80 25.05
CA ASP A 1084 -21.90 -12.03 25.48
C ASP A 1084 -21.47 -10.64 25.96
N PHE A 1085 -20.53 -10.03 25.23
CA PHE A 1085 -19.73 -8.89 25.73
C PHE A 1085 -20.55 -7.68 26.21
N LYS A 1086 -21.79 -7.53 25.73
CA LYS A 1086 -22.68 -6.43 26.12
C LYS A 1086 -23.27 -6.62 27.53
N HIS A 1087 -23.32 -7.84 28.03
CA HIS A 1087 -23.99 -8.21 29.27
C HIS A 1087 -23.06 -8.87 30.29
N ASP A 1088 -21.98 -9.49 29.83
CA ASP A 1088 -21.01 -10.15 30.69
C ASP A 1088 -20.14 -9.11 31.42
N PRO A 1089 -20.18 -9.04 32.76
CA PRO A 1089 -19.35 -8.10 33.52
C PRO A 1089 -17.85 -8.36 33.33
N LEU A 1090 -17.43 -9.59 33.00
CA LEU A 1090 -16.05 -9.94 32.74
C LEU A 1090 -15.54 -9.43 31.38
N SER A 1091 -16.46 -9.03 30.49
CA SER A 1091 -16.12 -8.41 29.21
C SER A 1091 -15.88 -6.90 29.29
N ARG A 1092 -16.06 -6.30 30.48
CA ARG A 1092 -15.82 -4.86 30.70
C ARG A 1092 -14.37 -4.48 30.52
N CYS A 1093 -14.15 -3.24 30.11
CA CYS A 1093 -12.86 -2.59 30.01
C CYS A 1093 -12.97 -1.21 30.67
N ASP A 1094 -12.27 -1.00 31.78
CA ASP A 1094 -12.42 0.21 32.61
C ASP A 1094 -12.00 1.49 31.88
N ASN A 1095 -11.01 1.39 30.99
CA ASN A 1095 -10.48 2.51 30.19
C ASN A 1095 -11.04 2.52 28.76
N CYS A 1096 -12.19 1.88 28.51
CA CYS A 1096 -12.86 1.90 27.22
C CYS A 1096 -14.13 2.75 27.25
N ASP A 1097 -14.43 3.41 26.13
CA ASP A 1097 -15.72 4.03 25.88
C ASP A 1097 -16.26 3.58 24.51
N PRO A 1098 -17.34 2.77 24.45
CA PRO A 1098 -18.14 2.26 25.56
C PRO A 1098 -17.38 1.26 26.47
N PRO A 1099 -17.86 1.00 27.70
CA PRO A 1099 -17.11 0.27 28.73
C PRO A 1099 -17.02 -1.25 28.51
N TYR A 1100 -17.29 -1.74 27.30
CA TYR A 1100 -17.24 -3.15 26.92
C TYR A 1100 -16.47 -3.31 25.62
N SER A 1101 -15.71 -4.40 25.51
CA SER A 1101 -15.09 -4.80 24.25
C SER A 1101 -15.52 -6.21 23.88
N ALA A 1102 -15.95 -6.37 22.64
CA ALA A 1102 -16.26 -7.65 22.01
C ALA A 1102 -15.03 -8.56 21.83
N CYS A 1103 -13.83 -8.02 22.08
CA CYS A 1103 -12.58 -8.78 22.18
C CYS A 1103 -12.50 -9.58 23.49
N ASN A 1104 -13.11 -9.09 24.58
CA ASN A 1104 -13.04 -9.71 25.91
C ASN A 1104 -14.02 -10.89 26.05
N ALA A 1105 -13.84 -11.93 25.25
CA ALA A 1105 -14.67 -13.12 25.20
C ALA A 1105 -13.82 -14.36 24.83
N ILE A 1106 -14.38 -15.57 24.90
CA ILE A 1106 -13.69 -16.79 24.40
C ILE A 1106 -13.62 -16.76 22.87
N ALA A 1107 -14.68 -16.30 22.21
CA ALA A 1107 -14.74 -16.13 20.77
C ALA A 1107 -14.93 -14.64 20.42
N ALA A 1108 -13.84 -13.90 20.19
CA ALA A 1108 -13.88 -12.46 19.95
C ALA A 1108 -14.70 -12.07 18.71
N ARG A 1109 -15.23 -10.83 18.75
CA ARG A 1109 -16.00 -10.18 17.66
C ARG A 1109 -15.61 -8.71 17.53
N ASN A 1110 -14.35 -8.39 17.24
CA ASN A 1110 -13.88 -6.99 17.21
C ASN A 1110 -14.63 -6.12 16.20
N ASP A 1111 -15.23 -6.72 15.17
CA ASP A 1111 -16.11 -6.03 14.22
C ASP A 1111 -17.38 -5.43 14.84
N LEU A 1112 -17.75 -5.86 16.05
CA LEU A 1112 -18.90 -5.32 16.79
C LEU A 1112 -18.52 -4.19 17.75
N ASN A 1113 -17.23 -3.88 17.88
CA ASN A 1113 -16.80 -2.70 18.63
C ASN A 1113 -17.07 -1.44 17.79
N PRO A 1114 -17.46 -0.31 18.40
CA PRO A 1114 -17.69 0.91 17.63
C PRO A 1114 -16.38 1.46 17.06
N ALA A 1115 -16.39 1.85 15.78
CA ALA A 1115 -15.24 2.45 15.09
C ALA A 1115 -14.75 3.75 15.75
N ASN A 1116 -15.67 4.52 16.33
CA ASN A 1116 -15.38 5.76 17.07
C ASN A 1116 -15.20 5.53 18.58
N GLY A 1117 -15.09 4.28 19.03
CA GLY A 1117 -14.84 3.95 20.42
C GLY A 1117 -13.42 4.30 20.86
N THR A 1118 -13.27 4.63 22.14
CA THR A 1118 -11.96 4.85 22.76
C THR A 1118 -11.49 3.56 23.42
N PHE A 1119 -10.31 3.08 23.06
CA PHE A 1119 -9.73 1.84 23.59
C PHE A 1119 -8.27 2.08 24.00
N PRO A 1120 -7.78 1.48 25.10
CA PRO A 1120 -6.44 1.76 25.62
C PRO A 1120 -5.32 1.17 24.74
N PHE A 1121 -5.63 0.20 23.89
CA PHE A 1121 -4.72 -0.38 22.90
C PHE A 1121 -5.48 -1.10 21.78
N ARG A 1122 -4.82 -1.27 20.63
CA ARG A 1122 -5.42 -1.72 19.36
C ARG A 1122 -6.19 -3.05 19.46
N ALA A 1123 -5.74 -4.00 20.27
CA ALA A 1123 -6.36 -5.32 20.36
C ALA A 1123 -7.82 -5.28 20.83
N LEU A 1124 -8.20 -4.29 21.63
CA LEU A 1124 -9.56 -4.12 22.15
C LEU A 1124 -10.51 -3.38 21.20
N GLY A 1125 -9.97 -2.72 20.16
CA GLY A 1125 -10.73 -1.82 19.31
C GLY A 1125 -11.48 -2.50 18.16
N HIS A 1126 -12.08 -1.67 17.31
CA HIS A 1126 -12.78 -2.06 16.08
C HIS A 1126 -11.79 -2.57 15.03
N ARG A 1127 -11.97 -3.83 14.59
CA ARG A 1127 -11.04 -4.51 13.66
C ARG A 1127 -11.77 -5.56 12.83
N SER A 1128 -11.27 -5.82 11.62
CA SER A 1128 -11.63 -7.01 10.81
C SER A 1128 -10.92 -8.25 11.36
N HIS A 1129 -11.25 -8.61 12.60
CA HIS A 1129 -10.56 -9.62 13.38
C HIS A 1129 -11.50 -10.22 14.44
N GLY A 1130 -11.32 -11.49 14.76
CA GLY A 1130 -12.08 -12.16 15.81
C GLY A 1130 -11.97 -13.66 15.67
N ALA A 1131 -12.81 -14.39 16.41
CA ALA A 1131 -12.89 -15.83 16.27
C ALA A 1131 -13.47 -16.20 14.91
N THR A 1132 -12.73 -16.91 14.07
CA THR A 1132 -13.18 -17.32 12.73
C THR A 1132 -13.79 -18.72 12.73
N ASP A 1133 -13.53 -19.52 13.76
CA ASP A 1133 -14.01 -20.90 13.88
C ASP A 1133 -14.17 -21.39 15.32
N ALA A 1134 -14.51 -22.67 15.47
CA ALA A 1134 -14.18 -23.49 16.63
C ALA A 1134 -14.05 -24.96 16.21
N LYS A 1135 -13.07 -25.69 16.77
CA LYS A 1135 -12.83 -27.12 16.51
C LYS A 1135 -12.76 -27.89 17.82
N ILE A 1136 -13.47 -29.02 17.93
CA ILE A 1136 -13.51 -29.85 19.13
C ILE A 1136 -13.39 -31.32 18.77
N THR A 1137 -12.41 -32.00 19.34
CA THR A 1137 -12.34 -33.47 19.33
C THR A 1137 -12.49 -34.04 20.74
N SER A 1138 -12.61 -35.37 20.80
CA SER A 1138 -12.74 -36.10 22.05
C SER A 1138 -12.05 -37.45 21.99
N ALA A 1139 -12.00 -38.17 23.11
CA ALA A 1139 -11.48 -39.54 23.16
C ALA A 1139 -12.20 -40.51 22.21
N TYR A 1140 -13.45 -40.20 21.83
CA TYR A 1140 -14.25 -41.00 20.89
C TYR A 1140 -14.07 -40.54 19.43
N LEU A 1141 -14.16 -39.23 19.17
CA LEU A 1141 -14.12 -38.67 17.81
C LEU A 1141 -12.74 -38.81 17.15
N ARG A 1142 -11.67 -38.65 17.95
CA ARG A 1142 -10.29 -38.72 17.45
C ARG A 1142 -9.94 -40.09 16.85
N GLY A 1143 -10.66 -41.15 17.24
CA GLY A 1143 -10.42 -42.51 16.75
C GLY A 1143 -10.62 -42.65 15.24
N SER A 1144 -11.56 -41.88 14.69
CA SER A 1144 -11.85 -41.77 13.26
C SER A 1144 -11.34 -40.45 12.66
N TYR A 1145 -10.40 -39.77 13.34
CA TYR A 1145 -9.86 -38.49 12.89
C TYR A 1145 -10.93 -37.42 12.65
N ARG A 1146 -11.99 -37.45 13.47
CA ARG A 1146 -13.11 -36.49 13.39
C ARG A 1146 -13.01 -35.46 14.49
N PHE A 1147 -13.56 -34.29 14.19
CA PHE A 1147 -13.78 -33.21 15.13
C PHE A 1147 -15.01 -32.42 14.70
N LEU A 1148 -15.77 -31.92 15.68
CA LEU A 1148 -16.85 -30.98 15.45
C LEU A 1148 -16.22 -29.63 15.09
N ALA A 1149 -16.63 -29.02 13.98
CA ALA A 1149 -16.08 -27.75 13.51
C ALA A 1149 -17.16 -26.78 13.05
N ILE A 1150 -16.92 -25.48 13.19
CA ILE A 1150 -17.74 -24.41 12.61
C ILE A 1150 -16.80 -23.35 12.03
N ALA A 1151 -17.03 -22.89 10.80
CA ALA A 1151 -16.27 -21.79 10.17
C ALA A 1151 -17.15 -20.55 10.09
N SER A 1152 -17.26 -19.79 11.17
CA SER A 1152 -18.08 -18.58 11.23
C SER A 1152 -17.70 -17.77 12.47
N PRO A 1153 -17.72 -16.43 12.43
CA PRO A 1153 -17.70 -15.63 13.66
C PRO A 1153 -18.87 -15.95 14.59
N THR A 1154 -18.62 -15.93 15.90
CA THR A 1154 -19.67 -16.30 16.87
C THR A 1154 -20.85 -15.36 16.81
N HIS A 1155 -22.05 -15.91 16.83
CA HIS A 1155 -23.29 -15.17 16.75
C HIS A 1155 -24.29 -15.72 17.76
N ASN A 1156 -25.08 -14.82 18.34
CA ASN A 1156 -26.14 -15.14 19.27
C ASN A 1156 -27.24 -14.09 19.13
N ILE A 1157 -28.18 -14.36 18.23
CA ILE A 1157 -29.28 -13.45 17.89
C ILE A 1157 -30.11 -13.10 19.13
N SER A 1158 -30.35 -14.08 20.02
CA SER A 1158 -31.10 -13.87 21.27
C SER A 1158 -30.42 -12.91 22.26
N ARG A 1159 -29.10 -12.71 22.12
CA ARG A 1159 -28.27 -11.81 22.93
C ARG A 1159 -27.83 -10.56 22.17
N GLY A 1160 -28.38 -10.32 20.97
CA GLY A 1160 -28.03 -9.15 20.16
C GLY A 1160 -26.62 -9.17 19.59
N ILE A 1161 -26.08 -10.36 19.31
CA ILE A 1161 -24.83 -10.59 18.57
C ILE A 1161 -25.19 -11.16 17.20
N PRO A 1162 -25.19 -10.34 16.13
CA PRO A 1162 -25.62 -10.78 14.81
C PRO A 1162 -24.57 -11.67 14.12
N PRO A 1163 -24.96 -12.50 13.14
CA PRO A 1163 -24.01 -13.08 12.19
C PRO A 1163 -23.14 -11.99 11.53
N PHE A 1164 -21.89 -12.32 11.21
CA PHE A 1164 -21.02 -11.40 10.47
C PHE A 1164 -21.43 -11.35 9.00
N ARG A 1165 -21.43 -10.15 8.42
CA ARG A 1165 -21.74 -9.92 6.99
C ARG A 1165 -20.80 -8.90 6.38
N TRP A 1166 -20.11 -9.25 5.29
CA TRP A 1166 -19.17 -8.35 4.61
C TRP A 1166 -19.83 -7.07 4.12
N SER A 1167 -21.01 -7.18 3.50
CA SER A 1167 -21.79 -6.05 2.98
C SER A 1167 -22.26 -5.06 4.04
N HIS A 1168 -22.36 -5.48 5.31
CA HIS A 1168 -22.79 -4.63 6.42
C HIS A 1168 -21.61 -4.18 7.30
N PHE A 1169 -20.41 -4.64 6.99
CA PHE A 1169 -19.20 -4.26 7.72
C PHE A 1169 -18.62 -3.00 7.08
N ASP A 1170 -18.40 -1.96 7.89
CA ASP A 1170 -17.95 -0.64 7.47
C ASP A 1170 -16.59 -0.66 6.76
N MET A 1171 -15.67 -1.54 7.18
CA MET A 1171 -14.39 -1.74 6.50
C MET A 1171 -14.47 -2.69 5.29
N GLY A 1172 -15.60 -3.38 5.08
CA GLY A 1172 -15.79 -4.38 4.03
C GLY A 1172 -15.41 -3.89 2.61
N PRO A 1173 -15.82 -2.69 2.17
CA PRO A 1173 -15.46 -2.15 0.85
C PRO A 1173 -13.96 -1.92 0.62
N HIS A 1174 -13.15 -1.85 1.69
CA HIS A 1174 -11.71 -1.55 1.64
C HIS A 1174 -10.83 -2.78 1.85
N LEU A 1175 -11.42 -3.95 2.15
CA LEU A 1175 -10.70 -5.18 2.48
C LEU A 1175 -10.95 -6.25 1.41
N SER A 1176 -9.91 -6.92 0.94
CA SER A 1176 -10.08 -8.03 0.00
C SER A 1176 -10.68 -9.25 0.70
N HIS A 1177 -11.75 -9.79 0.11
CA HIS A 1177 -12.47 -10.97 0.61
C HIS A 1177 -13.03 -11.80 -0.56
N VAL A 1178 -12.22 -11.94 -1.62
CA VAL A 1178 -12.57 -12.69 -2.83
C VAL A 1178 -12.86 -14.15 -2.45
N GLY A 1179 -13.94 -14.70 -2.99
CA GLY A 1179 -14.37 -16.07 -2.72
C GLY A 1179 -15.13 -16.28 -1.40
N HIS A 1180 -15.30 -15.22 -0.59
CA HIS A 1180 -16.08 -15.33 0.65
C HIS A 1180 -17.58 -15.25 0.39
N PRO A 1181 -18.39 -16.06 1.12
CA PRO A 1181 -19.80 -15.78 1.34
C PRO A 1181 -19.99 -14.40 1.99
N ASP A 1182 -21.06 -13.69 1.63
CA ASP A 1182 -21.40 -12.41 2.27
C ASP A 1182 -21.72 -12.62 3.76
N GLU A 1183 -22.65 -13.54 4.06
CA GLU A 1183 -23.13 -13.84 5.41
C GLU A 1183 -22.50 -15.12 5.99
N TRP A 1184 -21.94 -14.99 7.19
CA TRP A 1184 -21.25 -16.07 7.88
C TRP A 1184 -22.13 -16.65 8.99
N MET A 1185 -23.12 -17.45 8.60
CA MET A 1185 -24.07 -18.12 9.52
C MET A 1185 -24.12 -19.63 9.25
N PHE A 1186 -22.98 -20.30 9.44
CA PHE A 1186 -22.85 -21.73 9.15
C PHE A 1186 -23.18 -22.62 10.36
N PRO A 1187 -23.77 -23.81 10.14
CA PRO A 1187 -23.96 -24.79 11.20
C PRO A 1187 -22.62 -25.45 11.58
N PRO A 1188 -22.48 -25.96 12.82
CA PRO A 1188 -21.38 -26.85 13.15
C PRO A 1188 -21.51 -28.18 12.40
N ILE A 1189 -20.40 -28.68 11.88
CA ILE A 1189 -20.33 -29.90 11.07
C ILE A 1189 -19.44 -30.95 11.73
N LEU A 1190 -19.74 -32.21 11.45
CA LEU A 1190 -18.89 -33.35 11.78
C LEU A 1190 -18.60 -34.12 10.50
N HIS A 1191 -17.52 -33.76 9.81
CA HIS A 1191 -17.19 -34.35 8.51
C HIS A 1191 -16.89 -35.85 8.61
N ASP A 1192 -17.31 -36.60 7.60
CA ASP A 1192 -17.04 -38.03 7.41
C ASP A 1192 -16.05 -38.17 6.24
N TRP A 1193 -14.90 -38.78 6.49
CA TRP A 1193 -13.87 -39.02 5.48
C TRP A 1193 -14.30 -40.15 4.54
N GLU A 1194 -14.03 -40.00 3.26
CA GLU A 1194 -14.67 -40.82 2.22
C GLU A 1194 -14.03 -42.21 2.09
N TRP A 1195 -12.74 -42.31 2.39
CA TRP A 1195 -11.94 -43.51 2.12
C TRP A 1195 -11.71 -44.38 3.37
N GLU A 1196 -12.47 -44.12 4.45
CA GLU A 1196 -12.41 -44.86 5.72
C GLU A 1196 -13.17 -46.18 5.74
#